data_AF-D7C4G1-F1
#
_entry.id   AF-D7C4G1-F1
#
_cell.length_a   1.000
_cell.length_b   1.000
_cell.length_c   1.000
_cell.angle_alpha   90.00
_cell.angle_beta   90.00
_cell.angle_gamma   90.00
#
_symmetry.space_group_name_H-M   'P 1'
#
loop_
_entity.id
_entity.type
_entity.pdbx_description
1 polymer ?
#
loop_
_entity_poly.entity_id
_entity_poly.type
_entity_poly.pdbx_seq_one_letter_code
_entity_poly.pdbx_strand_id
1 'polypeptide(L)'
;MSDPTSAPSCDGRAPLVDPQLARYLAEHPAPAAAADALIRDDQGRILLVDPVYKDGWDLPGGMAEDEEPASALVREVGEELGLTVEVGRLLAVDSVPATVYGRTILAFVYAAHLPGDRPPSALLPQDGEIRSARFLPEREALELLPPLLRRRVAAALAAERGSHTAVLRDGHRPPPRRRDHYALLPAPMMAATVLVTDASGRILVLDPSYKDHLELPGGMVEADESPAQGAARELAEELGLTVPVGRLLAVDTSSAAAPRHGRALTCMIFAAPPLTPAQAGQLTFPDGEIRAAHWLSRDEASRRLPARLAARVAAGLGALATGGVIHLERGEPTALPAGLTVRERAAQARAAMVDRLAADGVLTDPDLRRALLAVRREVLLPRCYIRRPTAAGQPRAWQLLDGADPRDRDEWLAWIHDGDSVLFQHRGEPLDAAERGQIVTGGGFTGMSTGMITAVEGLQSLGLAAGDRVLESGTGPGLVTAALCEILGDTAVTTVEADPHLAEAARERLARLGHRPRVVRGDGLAGRPGERFDAILLSFAVRGLPPALLEQLADGGRLLAPITTGAVGWPARAMVRRTGDTLDAVLRPVISGHRPGLGVELVTAPDRMPDGPVTVRPSRLAPPEDAGFWLAVGHLLPGLVRVAGAEGLSLYAPAEESCAIVHSDGGSWVVEGSGPRNIWAEVESVHARWIQAGRPGHYRLDLTDPAVQRVDGGAGAHALTWRLPGQFAPAAVAS
;
A
#
# COMPACT_ATOMS: atom_id res chain seq x y z
N MET A 1 18.47 -64.38 0.77
CA MET A 1 19.44 -64.23 1.87
C MET A 1 20.82 -64.17 1.24
N SER A 2 21.52 -63.06 1.44
CA SER A 2 22.99 -62.91 1.53
C SER A 2 23.33 -61.44 1.26
N ASP A 3 24.15 -60.93 2.17
CA ASP A 3 24.49 -59.56 2.54
C ASP A 3 25.49 -58.87 1.55
N PRO A 4 26.05 -57.67 1.82
CA PRO A 4 26.35 -56.62 0.85
C PRO A 4 27.87 -56.47 0.63
N THR A 5 28.32 -55.26 0.22
CA THR A 5 29.70 -54.75 0.15
C THR A 5 30.62 -55.27 -0.95
N SER A 6 30.72 -54.48 -2.03
CA SER A 6 32.02 -54.15 -2.62
C SER A 6 31.96 -52.78 -3.30
N ALA A 7 32.65 -51.82 -2.70
CA ALA A 7 33.13 -50.66 -3.44
C ALA A 7 33.99 -51.16 -4.62
N PRO A 8 34.01 -50.46 -5.77
CA PRO A 8 34.92 -50.83 -6.84
C PRO A 8 36.35 -50.73 -6.31
N SER A 9 37.06 -51.85 -6.33
CA SER A 9 38.51 -51.88 -6.13
C SER A 9 39.14 -50.98 -7.19
N CYS A 10 39.80 -49.90 -6.76
CA CYS A 10 40.71 -49.19 -7.65
C CYS A 10 41.88 -50.11 -7.97
N ASP A 11 41.80 -50.70 -9.15
CA ASP A 11 42.84 -51.44 -9.84
C ASP A 11 44.22 -50.77 -9.70
N GLY A 12 45.19 -51.53 -9.21
CA GLY A 12 46.37 -51.95 -9.97
C GLY A 12 46.99 -51.01 -11.03
N ARG A 13 47.14 -49.70 -10.78
CA ARG A 13 48.03 -48.84 -11.60
C ARG A 13 49.29 -48.49 -10.82
N ALA A 14 50.42 -49.05 -11.26
CA ALA A 14 51.75 -48.57 -10.93
C ALA A 14 51.88 -47.07 -11.30
N PRO A 15 52.66 -46.26 -10.56
CA PRO A 15 52.77 -44.84 -10.84
C PRO A 15 53.30 -44.58 -12.25
N LEU A 16 52.51 -43.86 -13.05
CA LEU A 16 52.79 -43.38 -14.41
C LEU A 16 53.74 -42.17 -14.37
N VAL A 17 54.93 -42.32 -13.82
CA VAL A 17 55.95 -41.26 -13.93
C VAL A 17 56.88 -41.62 -15.08
N ASP A 18 56.75 -40.93 -16.21
CA ASP A 18 57.67 -41.06 -17.34
C ASP A 18 59.11 -40.70 -16.88
N PRO A 19 60.07 -41.65 -16.93
CA PRO A 19 61.43 -41.40 -16.46
C PRO A 19 62.17 -40.29 -17.22
N GLN A 20 61.80 -40.03 -18.49
CA GLN A 20 62.37 -38.91 -19.24
C GLN A 20 61.82 -37.58 -18.76
N LEU A 21 60.51 -37.50 -18.51
CA LEU A 21 59.85 -36.34 -17.93
C LEU A 21 60.36 -36.06 -16.50
N ALA A 22 60.54 -37.09 -15.66
CA ALA A 22 61.06 -36.93 -14.31
C ALA A 22 62.49 -36.37 -14.29
N ARG A 23 63.37 -36.87 -15.18
CA ARG A 23 64.74 -36.34 -15.31
C ARG A 23 64.74 -34.90 -15.81
N TYR A 24 63.91 -34.59 -16.81
CA TYR A 24 63.73 -33.24 -17.31
C TYR A 24 63.26 -32.28 -16.21
N LEU A 25 62.25 -32.65 -15.42
CA LEU A 25 61.73 -31.82 -14.33
C LEU A 25 62.74 -31.65 -13.18
N ALA A 26 63.55 -32.67 -12.88
CA ALA A 26 64.61 -32.59 -11.87
C ALA A 26 65.71 -31.55 -12.19
N GLU A 27 65.90 -31.22 -13.47
CA GLU A 27 66.84 -30.18 -13.93
C GLU A 27 66.25 -28.76 -13.86
N HIS A 28 64.94 -28.61 -13.64
CA HIS A 28 64.27 -27.31 -13.56
C HIS A 28 64.15 -26.84 -12.10
N PRO A 29 64.62 -25.62 -11.76
CA PRO A 29 64.46 -25.09 -10.42
C PRO A 29 62.98 -24.82 -10.13
N ALA A 30 62.37 -25.66 -9.29
CA ALA A 30 61.02 -25.44 -8.80
C ALA A 30 60.98 -24.26 -7.81
N PRO A 31 59.93 -23.42 -7.78
CA PRO A 31 59.71 -22.55 -6.64
C PRO A 31 59.49 -23.40 -5.38
N ALA A 32 59.92 -22.90 -4.22
CA ALA A 32 59.54 -23.52 -2.96
C ALA A 32 58.09 -23.13 -2.65
N ALA A 33 57.31 -24.04 -2.07
CA ALA A 33 55.93 -23.74 -1.65
C ALA A 33 55.86 -23.70 -0.12
N ALA A 34 55.04 -22.80 0.42
CA ALA A 34 54.74 -22.71 1.84
C ALA A 34 53.22 -22.66 2.01
N ALA A 35 52.68 -23.27 3.05
CA ALA A 35 51.26 -23.24 3.35
C ALA A 35 51.02 -22.79 4.78
N ASP A 36 50.21 -21.75 4.93
CA ASP A 36 49.87 -21.10 6.19
C ASP A 36 48.37 -21.22 6.47
N ALA A 37 47.98 -21.38 7.74
CA ALA A 37 46.58 -21.55 8.17
C ALA A 37 46.06 -20.27 8.83
N LEU A 38 44.96 -19.74 8.30
CA LEU A 38 44.14 -18.75 8.98
C LEU A 38 43.08 -19.48 9.82
N ILE A 39 43.35 -19.64 11.12
CA ILE A 39 42.45 -20.32 12.07
C ILE A 39 41.77 -19.28 12.95
N ARG A 40 40.45 -19.40 13.11
CA ARG A 40 39.65 -18.57 14.02
C ARG A 40 39.06 -19.40 15.15
N ASP A 41 38.92 -18.77 16.32
CA ASP A 41 38.09 -19.31 17.40
C ASP A 41 36.63 -18.86 17.28
N ASP A 42 35.79 -19.30 18.22
CA ASP A 42 34.37 -18.96 18.34
C ASP A 42 34.11 -17.45 18.53
N GLN A 43 35.11 -16.72 19.02
CA GLN A 43 35.10 -15.26 19.19
C GLN A 43 35.64 -14.51 17.96
N GLY A 44 36.05 -15.24 16.91
CA GLY A 44 36.60 -14.67 15.67
C GLY A 44 38.03 -14.13 15.81
N ARG A 45 38.75 -14.44 16.88
CA ARG A 45 40.18 -14.11 17.05
C ARG A 45 41.04 -15.01 16.15
N ILE A 46 42.20 -14.53 15.72
CA ILE A 46 43.11 -15.22 14.79
C ILE A 46 44.25 -15.88 15.57
N LEU A 47 44.55 -17.14 15.26
CA LEU A 47 45.71 -17.85 15.81
C LEU A 47 47.01 -17.38 15.14
N LEU A 48 47.94 -16.84 15.93
CA LEU A 48 49.33 -16.60 15.51
C LEU A 48 50.30 -17.46 16.32
N VAL A 49 51.47 -17.73 15.74
CA VAL A 49 52.61 -18.43 16.36
C VAL A 49 53.86 -17.55 16.38
N ASP A 50 54.72 -17.70 17.38
CA ASP A 50 56.01 -17.00 17.52
C ASP A 50 57.16 -18.00 17.34
N PRO A 51 57.71 -18.16 16.12
CA PRO A 51 58.74 -19.15 15.82
C PRO A 51 60.12 -18.82 16.42
N VAL A 52 60.90 -19.85 16.78
CA VAL A 52 62.21 -19.73 17.43
C VAL A 52 63.32 -19.30 16.46
N TYR A 53 63.21 -19.68 15.19
CA TYR A 53 64.25 -19.52 14.17
C TYR A 53 64.25 -18.14 13.48
N LYS A 54 63.24 -17.30 13.73
CA LYS A 54 63.17 -15.92 13.21
C LYS A 54 62.54 -14.98 14.22
N ASP A 55 62.66 -13.68 13.96
CA ASP A 55 61.99 -12.63 14.74
C ASP A 55 60.64 -12.29 14.12
N GLY A 56 59.61 -12.18 14.97
CA GLY A 56 58.26 -11.77 14.60
C GLY A 56 57.25 -12.92 14.55
N TRP A 57 55.98 -12.57 14.73
CA TRP A 57 54.87 -13.52 14.71
C TRP A 57 54.55 -13.99 13.30
N ASP A 58 54.01 -15.20 13.18
CA ASP A 58 53.59 -15.84 11.93
C ASP A 58 52.21 -16.49 12.04
N LEU A 59 51.66 -16.91 10.90
CA LEU A 59 50.58 -17.88 10.85
C LEU A 59 51.14 -19.29 11.09
N PRO A 60 50.36 -20.20 11.71
CA PRO A 60 50.76 -21.60 11.85
C PRO A 60 50.81 -22.29 10.47
N GLY A 61 51.84 -23.09 10.24
CA GLY A 61 52.12 -23.70 8.94
C GLY A 61 53.59 -23.66 8.58
N GLY A 62 53.93 -24.18 7.40
CA GLY A 62 55.34 -24.40 7.05
C GLY A 62 55.57 -24.69 5.58
N MET A 63 56.76 -25.19 5.28
CA MET A 63 57.21 -25.43 3.91
C MET A 63 56.63 -26.76 3.39
N ALA A 64 56.12 -26.74 2.16
CA ALA A 64 55.76 -27.98 1.49
C ALA A 64 57.02 -28.70 1.01
N GLU A 65 57.05 -30.02 1.25
CA GLU A 65 58.04 -30.93 0.68
C GLU A 65 57.55 -31.44 -0.69
N ASP A 66 57.73 -32.72 -1.00
CA ASP A 66 57.18 -33.36 -2.20
C ASP A 66 55.71 -33.77 -1.98
N GLU A 67 54.88 -32.79 -1.61
CA GLU A 67 53.47 -32.96 -1.25
C GLU A 67 52.60 -31.76 -1.68
N GLU A 68 51.28 -31.91 -1.63
CA GLU A 68 50.35 -30.80 -1.90
C GLU A 68 50.40 -29.75 -0.77
N PRO A 69 50.31 -28.43 -1.06
CA PRO A 69 50.34 -27.39 -0.03
C PRO A 69 49.30 -27.57 1.09
N ALA A 70 48.11 -28.07 0.77
CA ALA A 70 47.08 -28.36 1.79
C ALA A 70 47.49 -29.52 2.71
N SER A 71 48.21 -30.53 2.20
CA SER A 71 48.73 -31.64 3.00
C SER A 71 49.88 -31.18 3.90
N ALA A 72 50.81 -30.37 3.35
CA ALA A 72 51.87 -29.74 4.12
C ALA A 72 51.30 -28.94 5.29
N LEU A 73 50.25 -28.16 5.05
CA LEU A 73 49.57 -27.40 6.09
C LEU A 73 49.09 -28.27 7.27
N VAL A 74 48.42 -29.40 6.97
CA VAL A 74 47.92 -30.31 8.01
C VAL A 74 49.06 -30.95 8.78
N ARG A 75 50.14 -31.35 8.09
CA ARG A 75 51.34 -31.91 8.71
C ARG A 75 51.99 -30.91 9.67
N GLU A 76 52.32 -29.71 9.19
CA GLU A 76 53.00 -28.66 9.95
C GLU A 76 52.18 -28.23 11.17
N VAL A 77 50.88 -27.94 11.00
CA VAL A 77 50.00 -27.57 12.13
C VAL A 77 49.87 -28.69 13.16
N GLY A 78 49.90 -29.94 12.71
CA GLY A 78 49.88 -31.12 13.57
C GLY A 78 51.20 -31.30 14.34
N GLU A 79 52.34 -31.08 13.70
CA GLU A 79 53.69 -31.21 14.27
C GLU A 79 54.00 -30.06 15.25
N GLU A 80 53.73 -28.81 14.87
CA GLU A 80 54.07 -27.62 15.66
C GLU A 80 53.15 -27.44 16.88
N LEU A 81 51.84 -27.68 16.68
CA LEU A 81 50.80 -27.31 17.65
C LEU A 81 49.99 -28.49 18.20
N GLY A 82 50.16 -29.70 17.66
CA GLY A 82 49.36 -30.86 18.04
C GLY A 82 47.88 -30.73 17.63
N LEU A 83 47.56 -29.85 16.68
CA LEU A 83 46.19 -29.57 16.25
C LEU A 83 45.83 -30.34 14.99
N THR A 84 44.64 -30.96 14.99
CA THR A 84 44.03 -31.44 13.75
C THR A 84 43.15 -30.33 13.19
N VAL A 85 43.31 -30.02 11.90
CA VAL A 85 42.53 -28.98 11.20
C VAL A 85 41.84 -29.54 9.96
N GLU A 86 40.66 -29.04 9.67
CA GLU A 86 39.98 -29.21 8.38
C GLU A 86 40.38 -28.04 7.47
N VAL A 87 41.07 -28.34 6.37
CA VAL A 87 41.50 -27.34 5.39
C VAL A 87 40.32 -26.91 4.55
N GLY A 88 40.00 -25.62 4.63
CA GLY A 88 38.95 -24.97 3.85
C GLY A 88 39.49 -24.26 2.61
N ARG A 89 38.86 -23.13 2.26
CA ARG A 89 39.13 -22.39 1.02
C ARG A 89 40.53 -21.76 1.01
N LEU A 90 41.19 -21.77 -0.16
CA LEU A 90 42.41 -21.01 -0.42
C LEU A 90 42.12 -19.50 -0.48
N LEU A 91 42.66 -18.74 0.46
CA LEU A 91 42.41 -17.32 0.65
C LEU A 91 43.40 -16.43 -0.08
N ALA A 92 44.68 -16.79 -0.10
CA ALA A 92 45.71 -16.03 -0.80
C ALA A 92 46.79 -16.92 -1.40
N VAL A 93 47.35 -16.47 -2.52
CA VAL A 93 48.57 -17.01 -3.14
C VAL A 93 49.51 -15.83 -3.36
N ASP A 94 50.69 -15.88 -2.75
CA ASP A 94 51.70 -14.83 -2.83
C ASP A 94 52.97 -15.36 -3.49
N SER A 95 53.32 -14.80 -4.65
CA SER A 95 54.58 -15.08 -5.32
C SER A 95 55.65 -14.13 -4.79
N VAL A 96 56.55 -14.65 -3.96
CA VAL A 96 57.67 -13.89 -3.40
C VAL A 96 58.92 -14.14 -4.25
N PRO A 97 59.57 -13.09 -4.79
CA PRO A 97 60.72 -13.26 -5.67
C PRO A 97 61.95 -13.77 -4.92
N ALA A 98 62.85 -14.45 -5.65
CA ALA A 98 64.10 -15.00 -5.10
C ALA A 98 65.02 -13.97 -4.45
N THR A 99 64.84 -12.67 -4.73
CA THR A 99 65.59 -11.59 -4.06
C THR A 99 65.30 -11.46 -2.57
N VAL A 100 64.19 -12.03 -2.08
CA VAL A 100 63.81 -11.96 -0.65
C VAL A 100 64.43 -13.12 0.15
N TYR A 101 64.34 -14.35 -0.37
CA TYR A 101 64.73 -15.57 0.36
C TYR A 101 65.80 -16.42 -0.34
N GLY A 102 66.43 -15.92 -1.40
CA GLY A 102 67.39 -16.67 -2.23
C GLY A 102 66.74 -17.65 -3.21
N ARG A 103 65.44 -17.94 -3.08
CA ARG A 103 64.63 -18.76 -3.98
C ARG A 103 63.22 -18.18 -4.07
N THR A 104 62.57 -18.34 -5.22
CA THR A 104 61.16 -17.94 -5.38
C THR A 104 60.29 -18.80 -4.46
N ILE A 105 59.43 -18.17 -3.68
CA ILE A 105 58.46 -18.85 -2.80
C ILE A 105 57.04 -18.59 -3.29
N LEU A 106 56.23 -19.64 -3.37
CA LEU A 106 54.78 -19.56 -3.51
C LEU A 106 54.15 -19.83 -2.15
N ALA A 107 53.67 -18.77 -1.49
CA ALA A 107 53.01 -18.90 -0.19
C ALA A 107 51.50 -18.98 -0.36
N PHE A 108 50.89 -20.03 0.18
CA PHE A 108 49.46 -20.31 0.14
C PHE A 108 48.88 -20.07 1.52
N VAL A 109 47.79 -19.30 1.63
CA VAL A 109 47.07 -19.11 2.90
C VAL A 109 45.70 -19.75 2.78
N TYR A 110 45.41 -20.74 3.61
CA TYR A 110 44.11 -21.42 3.64
C TYR A 110 43.28 -20.98 4.86
N ALA A 111 41.97 -20.93 4.70
CA ALA A 111 41.07 -20.97 5.86
C ALA A 111 41.15 -22.37 6.47
N ALA A 112 41.32 -22.49 7.78
CA ALA A 112 41.40 -23.79 8.46
C ALA A 112 40.50 -23.81 9.70
N HIS A 113 39.81 -24.92 9.92
CA HIS A 113 38.80 -25.05 10.99
C HIS A 113 39.19 -26.16 11.97
N LEU A 114 38.96 -25.92 13.26
CA LEU A 114 39.16 -26.93 14.30
C LEU A 114 37.92 -27.83 14.41
N PRO A 115 38.05 -29.16 14.45
CA PRO A 115 36.91 -30.06 14.58
C PRO A 115 36.31 -30.02 16.00
N GLY A 116 35.09 -29.47 16.12
CA GLY A 116 34.25 -29.44 17.34
C GLY A 116 34.54 -28.29 18.32
N ASP A 117 33.68 -28.13 19.34
CA ASP A 117 33.72 -27.04 20.35
C ASP A 117 34.82 -27.20 21.41
N ARG A 118 35.98 -27.80 21.09
CA ARG A 118 37.06 -27.92 22.08
C ARG A 118 37.77 -26.56 22.24
N PRO A 119 37.71 -25.92 23.42
CA PRO A 119 38.60 -24.79 23.68
C PRO A 119 40.05 -25.31 23.66
N PRO A 120 41.01 -24.54 23.11
CA PRO A 120 42.41 -24.96 23.12
C PRO A 120 42.87 -25.08 24.57
N SER A 121 42.94 -26.31 25.09
CA SER A 121 43.55 -26.60 26.37
C SER A 121 45.04 -26.40 26.21
N ALA A 122 45.51 -25.18 26.49
CA ALA A 122 46.88 -24.69 26.30
C ALA A 122 47.45 -25.05 24.90
N LEU A 123 47.48 -24.09 23.98
CA LEU A 123 48.31 -24.19 22.77
C LEU A 123 49.76 -24.38 23.23
N LEU A 124 50.18 -25.63 23.37
CA LEU A 124 51.52 -26.01 23.82
C LEU A 124 52.30 -26.35 22.56
N PRO A 125 53.31 -25.54 22.19
CA PRO A 125 54.30 -25.92 21.19
C PRO A 125 54.82 -27.32 21.47
N GLN A 126 54.82 -28.21 20.48
CA GLN A 126 55.14 -29.63 20.67
C GLN A 126 56.58 -29.99 20.23
N ASP A 127 57.13 -29.24 19.28
CA ASP A 127 58.38 -29.58 18.57
C ASP A 127 59.59 -28.73 18.98
N GLY A 128 59.37 -27.67 19.78
CA GLY A 128 60.40 -26.73 20.19
C GLY A 128 60.72 -25.65 19.16
N GLU A 129 60.00 -25.58 18.04
CA GLU A 129 60.16 -24.56 17.01
C GLU A 129 59.28 -23.32 17.26
N ILE A 130 58.25 -23.43 18.11
CA ILE A 130 57.36 -22.32 18.48
C ILE A 130 57.60 -21.90 19.95
N ARG A 131 57.89 -20.61 20.19
CA ARG A 131 58.00 -20.00 21.53
C ARG A 131 56.65 -19.83 22.21
N SER A 132 55.64 -19.41 21.45
CA SER A 132 54.27 -19.23 21.94
C SER A 132 53.24 -19.20 20.81
N ALA A 133 51.99 -19.56 21.12
CA ALA A 133 50.87 -19.49 20.19
C ALA A 133 49.67 -18.83 20.88
N ARG A 134 48.97 -17.92 20.19
CA ARG A 134 47.89 -17.10 20.79
C ARG A 134 46.77 -16.78 19.81
N PHE A 135 45.53 -16.83 20.29
CA PHE A 135 44.38 -16.25 19.62
C PHE A 135 44.27 -14.76 19.94
N LEU A 136 44.36 -13.92 18.92
CA LEU A 136 44.41 -12.47 19.05
C LEU A 136 43.30 -11.79 18.24
N PRO A 137 42.72 -10.69 18.72
CA PRO A 137 41.84 -9.86 17.89
C PRO A 137 42.52 -9.47 16.58
N GLU A 138 41.77 -9.44 15.48
CA GLU A 138 42.30 -9.26 14.12
C GLU A 138 43.24 -8.05 13.98
N ARG A 139 42.88 -6.92 14.59
CA ARG A 139 43.71 -5.71 14.57
C ARG A 139 45.06 -5.92 15.24
N GLU A 140 45.07 -6.55 16.42
CA GLU A 140 46.27 -6.82 17.19
C GLU A 140 47.15 -7.86 16.47
N ALA A 141 46.53 -8.91 15.90
CA ALA A 141 47.22 -9.90 15.08
C ALA A 141 47.95 -9.23 13.91
N LEU A 142 47.28 -8.38 13.13
CA LEU A 142 47.89 -7.66 12.02
C LEU A 142 49.02 -6.72 12.46
N GLU A 143 48.93 -6.12 13.65
CA GLU A 143 49.96 -5.23 14.21
C GLU A 143 51.24 -5.97 14.63
N LEU A 144 51.16 -7.25 14.98
CA LEU A 144 52.29 -8.09 15.36
C LEU A 144 53.02 -8.75 14.19
N LEU A 145 52.37 -8.91 13.04
CA LEU A 145 52.96 -9.57 11.87
C LEU A 145 54.04 -8.67 11.19
N PRO A 146 55.14 -9.27 10.70
CA PRO A 146 56.13 -8.59 9.86
C PRO A 146 55.50 -7.96 8.61
N PRO A 147 56.10 -6.90 8.03
CA PRO A 147 55.45 -6.10 6.97
C PRO A 147 54.95 -6.88 5.75
N LEU A 148 55.72 -7.86 5.27
CA LEU A 148 55.33 -8.69 4.10
C LEU A 148 54.13 -9.57 4.45
N LEU A 149 54.25 -10.32 5.55
CA LEU A 149 53.21 -11.22 6.01
C LEU A 149 51.94 -10.47 6.41
N ARG A 150 52.05 -9.31 7.05
CA ARG A 150 50.92 -8.42 7.35
C ARG A 150 50.10 -8.09 6.11
N ARG A 151 50.77 -7.75 4.98
CA ARG A 151 50.05 -7.45 3.72
C ARG A 151 49.38 -8.71 3.16
N ARG A 152 50.05 -9.86 3.22
CA ARG A 152 49.51 -11.16 2.80
C ARG A 152 48.26 -11.54 3.61
N VAL A 153 48.36 -11.50 4.94
CA VAL A 153 47.26 -11.83 5.85
C VAL A 153 46.12 -10.83 5.73
N ALA A 154 46.39 -9.52 5.61
CA ALA A 154 45.36 -8.53 5.33
C ALA A 154 44.60 -8.83 4.01
N ALA A 155 45.32 -9.25 2.97
CA ALA A 155 44.70 -9.63 1.70
C ALA A 155 43.91 -10.95 1.80
N ALA A 156 44.37 -11.92 2.60
CA ALA A 156 43.67 -13.16 2.89
C ALA A 156 42.39 -12.92 3.70
N LEU A 157 42.42 -12.05 4.71
CA LEU A 157 41.24 -11.62 5.49
C LEU A 157 40.20 -10.90 4.64
N ALA A 158 40.64 -10.13 3.64
CA ALA A 158 39.74 -9.52 2.67
C ALA A 158 39.14 -10.55 1.69
N ALA A 159 39.92 -11.55 1.28
CA ALA A 159 39.48 -12.67 0.45
C ALA A 159 38.51 -13.59 1.21
N GLU A 160 38.74 -13.82 2.51
CA GLU A 160 37.88 -14.58 3.40
C GLU A 160 36.45 -13.99 3.44
N ARG A 161 36.35 -12.66 3.56
CA ARG A 161 35.07 -11.94 3.48
C ARG A 161 34.47 -11.85 2.08
N GLY A 162 35.28 -12.11 1.06
CA GLY A 162 34.89 -12.10 -0.36
C GLY A 162 34.62 -13.51 -0.92
N SER A 163 34.45 -13.58 -2.24
CA SER A 163 34.29 -14.82 -3.00
C SER A 163 35.47 -15.08 -3.95
N HIS A 164 36.66 -14.60 -3.61
CA HIS A 164 37.85 -14.69 -4.46
C HIS A 164 39.07 -15.13 -3.64
N THR A 165 40.08 -15.66 -4.33
CA THR A 165 41.43 -15.87 -3.78
C THR A 165 42.29 -14.64 -4.12
N ALA A 166 43.02 -14.10 -3.14
CA ALA A 166 43.92 -12.98 -3.37
C ALA A 166 45.21 -13.45 -4.07
N VAL A 167 45.46 -12.97 -5.29
CA VAL A 167 46.74 -13.20 -5.99
C VAL A 167 47.67 -12.03 -5.74
N LEU A 168 48.84 -12.30 -5.14
CA LEU A 168 49.80 -11.31 -4.67
C LEU A 168 51.18 -11.50 -5.32
N ARG A 169 51.94 -10.41 -5.38
CA ARG A 169 53.36 -10.39 -5.71
C ARG A 169 54.08 -9.61 -4.61
N ASP A 170 54.94 -10.27 -3.86
CA ASP A 170 55.65 -9.69 -2.71
C ASP A 170 54.68 -9.02 -1.70
N GLY A 171 53.56 -9.68 -1.42
CA GLY A 171 52.48 -9.18 -0.57
C GLY A 171 51.65 -8.06 -1.18
N HIS A 172 51.90 -7.61 -2.40
CA HIS A 172 51.13 -6.56 -3.09
C HIS A 172 50.16 -7.15 -4.12
N ARG A 173 48.92 -6.65 -4.16
CA ARG A 173 47.99 -6.96 -5.26
C ARG A 173 48.44 -6.25 -6.54
N PRO A 174 48.62 -6.95 -7.66
CA PRO A 174 48.77 -6.30 -8.96
C PRO A 174 47.56 -5.41 -9.27
N PRO A 175 47.72 -4.26 -9.94
CA PRO A 175 46.60 -3.40 -10.29
C PRO A 175 45.61 -4.16 -11.19
N PRO A 176 44.35 -4.35 -10.77
CA PRO A 176 43.38 -5.10 -11.55
C PRO A 176 42.91 -4.28 -12.76
N ARG A 177 42.55 -4.96 -13.86
CA ARG A 177 41.79 -4.32 -14.93
C ARG A 177 40.39 -3.98 -14.41
N ARG A 178 39.69 -3.04 -15.04
CA ARG A 178 38.39 -2.53 -14.56
C ARG A 178 37.35 -3.64 -14.28
N ARG A 179 37.27 -4.68 -15.12
CA ARG A 179 36.38 -5.83 -14.91
C ARG A 179 36.77 -6.64 -13.67
N ASP A 180 38.07 -6.93 -13.53
CA ASP A 180 38.60 -7.70 -12.41
C ASP A 180 38.49 -6.94 -11.10
N HIS A 181 38.59 -5.61 -11.13
CA HIS A 181 38.37 -4.76 -9.96
C HIS A 181 36.99 -4.99 -9.33
N TYR A 182 35.93 -4.99 -10.15
CA TYR A 182 34.57 -5.25 -9.66
C TYR A 182 34.36 -6.70 -9.20
N ALA A 183 34.99 -7.67 -9.86
CA ALA A 183 34.93 -9.08 -9.46
C ALA A 183 35.62 -9.37 -8.11
N LEU A 184 36.53 -8.49 -7.66
CA LEU A 184 37.24 -8.57 -6.38
C LEU A 184 36.53 -7.83 -5.24
N LEU A 185 35.44 -7.10 -5.51
CA LEU A 185 34.67 -6.44 -4.47
C LEU A 185 33.87 -7.47 -3.65
N PRO A 186 33.72 -7.28 -2.33
CA PRO A 186 32.85 -8.14 -1.53
C PRO A 186 31.42 -8.10 -2.07
N ALA A 187 30.90 -9.26 -2.48
CA ALA A 187 29.50 -9.42 -2.86
C ALA A 187 28.75 -10.18 -1.75
N PRO A 188 27.62 -9.66 -1.24
CA PRO A 188 26.75 -10.47 -0.38
C PRO A 188 26.18 -11.63 -1.19
N MET A 189 25.89 -12.73 -0.51
CA MET A 189 25.00 -13.74 -1.06
C MET A 189 23.60 -13.13 -1.23
N MET A 190 22.93 -13.50 -2.32
CA MET A 190 21.58 -13.05 -2.63
C MET A 190 20.62 -14.23 -2.58
N ALA A 191 19.53 -14.08 -1.85
CA ALA A 191 18.41 -15.01 -1.86
C ALA A 191 17.12 -14.28 -2.24
N ALA A 192 16.15 -14.99 -2.79
CA ALA A 192 14.85 -14.45 -3.10
C ALA A 192 13.75 -15.41 -2.64
N THR A 193 12.72 -14.85 -2.01
CA THR A 193 11.59 -15.61 -1.45
C THR A 193 10.30 -14.99 -1.93
N VAL A 194 9.26 -15.80 -2.14
CA VAL A 194 7.95 -15.32 -2.54
C VAL A 194 6.92 -15.56 -1.44
N LEU A 195 6.27 -14.48 -1.00
CA LEU A 195 5.10 -14.56 -0.15
C LEU A 195 3.88 -14.88 -1.01
N VAL A 196 3.49 -16.15 -1.00
CA VAL A 196 2.32 -16.67 -1.71
C VAL A 196 1.16 -16.82 -0.73
N THR A 197 -0.01 -16.28 -1.09
CA THR A 197 -1.24 -16.44 -0.31
C THR A 197 -2.32 -17.16 -1.10
N ASP A 198 -3.30 -17.76 -0.44
CA ASP A 198 -4.53 -18.21 -1.08
C ASP A 198 -5.60 -17.10 -1.06
N ALA A 199 -6.76 -17.37 -1.68
CA ALA A 199 -7.90 -16.43 -1.69
C ALA A 199 -8.46 -16.09 -0.29
N SER A 200 -8.12 -16.86 0.75
CA SER A 200 -8.49 -16.60 2.14
C SER A 200 -7.41 -15.87 2.95
N GLY A 201 -6.26 -15.55 2.33
CA GLY A 201 -5.15 -14.88 2.97
C GLY A 201 -4.24 -15.79 3.82
N ARG A 202 -4.35 -17.12 3.68
CA ARG A 202 -3.40 -18.05 4.31
C ARG A 202 -2.11 -18.08 3.52
N ILE A 203 -0.99 -18.27 4.23
CA ILE A 203 0.37 -18.22 3.69
C ILE A 203 0.83 -19.62 3.32
N LEU A 204 1.40 -19.77 2.12
CA LEU A 204 2.08 -20.99 1.70
C LEU A 204 3.42 -21.13 2.40
N VAL A 205 3.65 -22.28 3.05
CA VAL A 205 4.93 -22.67 3.64
C VAL A 205 5.27 -24.10 3.23
N LEU A 206 6.55 -24.41 3.15
CA LEU A 206 7.07 -25.69 2.64
C LEU A 206 7.72 -26.50 3.77
N ASP A 207 7.63 -27.84 3.68
CA ASP A 207 8.36 -28.80 4.51
C ASP A 207 9.49 -29.44 3.67
N PRO A 208 10.71 -28.89 3.70
CA PRO A 208 11.83 -29.39 2.92
C PRO A 208 12.40 -30.71 3.47
N SER A 209 12.90 -31.56 2.57
CA SER A 209 13.37 -32.91 2.86
C SER A 209 14.72 -32.99 3.59
N TYR A 210 15.44 -31.88 3.61
CA TYR A 210 16.80 -31.77 4.15
C TYR A 210 16.91 -30.87 5.40
N LYS A 211 15.81 -30.27 5.85
CA LYS A 211 15.72 -29.51 7.11
C LYS A 211 14.68 -30.11 8.05
N ASP A 212 14.77 -29.69 9.31
CA ASP A 212 13.90 -30.06 10.43
C ASP A 212 12.84 -28.99 10.75
N HIS A 213 12.72 -27.95 9.92
CA HIS A 213 11.81 -26.82 10.10
C HIS A 213 11.18 -26.38 8.77
N LEU A 214 10.04 -25.69 8.89
CA LEU A 214 9.31 -25.15 7.74
C LEU A 214 10.01 -23.95 7.10
N GLU A 215 9.77 -23.75 5.81
CA GLU A 215 10.39 -22.71 5.00
C GLU A 215 9.37 -21.96 4.12
N LEU A 216 9.83 -20.87 3.49
CA LEU A 216 9.04 -20.12 2.51
C LEU A 216 9.53 -20.47 1.11
N PRO A 217 8.67 -20.46 0.07
CA PRO A 217 9.09 -20.74 -1.30
C PRO A 217 10.17 -19.78 -1.80
N GLY A 218 11.20 -20.33 -2.44
CA GLY A 218 12.32 -19.56 -3.00
C GLY A 218 13.69 -19.97 -2.48
N GLY A 219 14.74 -19.51 -3.16
CA GLY A 219 16.10 -19.98 -2.93
C GLY A 219 17.18 -18.94 -3.22
N MET A 220 18.37 -19.43 -3.57
CA MET A 220 19.54 -18.60 -3.85
C MET A 220 19.47 -18.01 -5.26
N VAL A 221 19.88 -16.75 -5.40
CA VAL A 221 19.94 -16.06 -6.69
C VAL A 221 21.26 -16.40 -7.37
N GLU A 222 21.18 -16.88 -8.60
CA GLU A 222 22.34 -17.20 -9.44
C GLU A 222 23.01 -15.94 -10.01
N ALA A 223 24.22 -16.10 -10.57
CA ALA A 223 25.06 -14.97 -10.97
C ALA A 223 24.57 -14.22 -12.22
N ASP A 224 23.73 -14.86 -13.03
CA ASP A 224 23.23 -14.37 -14.32
C ASP A 224 21.73 -14.03 -14.30
N GLU A 225 21.09 -14.06 -13.13
CA GLU A 225 19.67 -13.76 -12.97
C GLU A 225 19.41 -12.60 -11.98
N SER A 226 18.25 -11.96 -12.11
CA SER A 226 17.75 -11.02 -11.10
C SER A 226 17.06 -11.75 -9.95
N PRO A 227 16.94 -11.13 -8.74
CA PRO A 227 16.24 -11.75 -7.63
C PRO A 227 14.79 -12.17 -7.92
N ALA A 228 14.07 -11.40 -8.76
CA ALA A 228 12.71 -11.77 -9.17
C ALA A 228 12.71 -12.98 -10.13
N GLN A 229 13.72 -13.11 -10.99
CA GLN A 229 13.90 -14.27 -11.86
C GLN A 229 14.26 -15.52 -11.05
N GLY A 230 15.19 -15.41 -10.10
CA GLY A 230 15.52 -16.51 -9.19
C GLY A 230 14.31 -16.97 -8.38
N ALA A 231 13.56 -16.03 -7.79
CA ALA A 231 12.30 -16.36 -7.13
C ALA A 231 11.28 -17.08 -8.05
N ALA A 232 11.18 -16.67 -9.32
CA ALA A 232 10.27 -17.30 -10.28
C ALA A 232 10.75 -18.71 -10.70
N ARG A 233 12.06 -18.89 -10.88
CA ARG A 233 12.70 -20.18 -11.16
C ARG A 233 12.43 -21.16 -10.02
N GLU A 234 12.70 -20.75 -8.79
CA GLU A 234 12.51 -21.58 -7.59
C GLU A 234 11.03 -21.99 -7.42
N LEU A 235 10.06 -21.09 -7.65
CA LEU A 235 8.64 -21.48 -7.65
C LEU A 235 8.31 -22.54 -8.72
N ALA A 236 8.94 -22.49 -9.89
CA ALA A 236 8.73 -23.46 -10.94
C ALA A 236 9.40 -24.80 -10.63
N GLU A 237 10.62 -24.78 -10.08
CA GLU A 237 11.42 -25.96 -9.75
C GLU A 237 10.87 -26.69 -8.51
N GLU A 238 10.60 -25.97 -7.42
CA GLU A 238 10.16 -26.54 -6.14
C GLU A 238 8.67 -26.94 -6.16
N LEU A 239 7.83 -26.16 -6.86
CA LEU A 239 6.36 -26.25 -6.74
C LEU A 239 5.62 -26.54 -8.04
N GLY A 240 6.33 -26.61 -9.18
CA GLY A 240 5.69 -26.65 -10.50
C GLY A 240 4.82 -25.40 -10.79
N LEU A 241 5.06 -24.30 -10.07
CA LEU A 241 4.17 -23.14 -10.05
C LEU A 241 4.74 -22.00 -10.91
N THR A 242 4.04 -21.69 -12.00
CA THR A 242 4.36 -20.51 -12.83
C THR A 242 3.37 -19.39 -12.55
N VAL A 243 3.79 -18.41 -11.74
CA VAL A 243 3.01 -17.19 -11.46
C VAL A 243 3.89 -15.95 -11.55
N PRO A 244 3.32 -14.76 -11.85
CA PRO A 244 4.09 -13.52 -11.84
C PRO A 244 4.65 -13.23 -10.45
N VAL A 245 5.97 -13.16 -10.33
CA VAL A 245 6.65 -12.59 -9.16
C VAL A 245 6.52 -11.06 -9.26
N GLY A 246 5.67 -10.51 -8.41
CA GLY A 246 5.21 -9.13 -8.46
C GLY A 246 6.08 -8.18 -7.63
N ARG A 247 5.43 -7.40 -6.77
CA ARG A 247 6.06 -6.30 -6.03
C ARG A 247 7.05 -6.82 -4.98
N LEU A 248 8.18 -6.12 -4.82
CA LEU A 248 9.07 -6.30 -3.66
C LEU A 248 8.35 -5.85 -2.39
N LEU A 249 8.36 -6.69 -1.35
CA LEU A 249 7.68 -6.44 -0.08
C LEU A 249 8.65 -6.11 1.04
N ALA A 250 9.75 -6.84 1.12
CA ALA A 250 10.75 -6.62 2.15
C ALA A 250 12.15 -7.01 1.68
N VAL A 251 13.16 -6.46 2.34
CA VAL A 251 14.57 -6.83 2.18
C VAL A 251 15.13 -7.15 3.56
N ASP A 252 15.61 -8.37 3.77
CA ASP A 252 16.27 -8.79 5.02
C ASP A 252 17.76 -8.97 4.80
N THR A 253 18.55 -8.19 5.53
CA THR A 253 20.01 -8.17 5.42
C THR A 253 20.68 -8.74 6.67
N SER A 254 21.77 -9.48 6.50
CA SER A 254 22.62 -9.95 7.60
C SER A 254 24.09 -9.86 7.20
N SER A 255 24.94 -9.42 8.13
CA SER A 255 26.39 -9.29 7.91
C SER A 255 27.12 -10.64 7.99
N ALA A 256 28.37 -10.67 7.52
CA ALA A 256 29.24 -11.85 7.54
C ALA A 256 29.61 -12.34 8.96
N ALA A 257 29.32 -11.55 10.01
CA ALA A 257 29.47 -11.98 11.40
C ALA A 257 28.39 -13.00 11.83
N ALA A 258 27.42 -13.32 10.97
CA ALA A 258 26.46 -14.38 11.20
C ALA A 258 27.12 -15.76 10.92
N PRO A 259 27.20 -16.66 11.91
CA PRO A 259 28.05 -17.86 11.85
C PRO A 259 27.63 -18.91 10.80
N ARG A 260 26.45 -18.81 10.18
CA ARG A 260 25.91 -19.87 9.31
C ARG A 260 26.58 -19.99 7.94
N HIS A 261 27.06 -18.90 7.34
CA HIS A 261 27.53 -18.91 5.94
C HIS A 261 28.87 -18.21 5.71
N GLY A 262 29.48 -17.61 6.75
CA GLY A 262 30.75 -16.89 6.64
C GLY A 262 30.72 -15.65 5.72
N ARG A 263 29.54 -15.26 5.20
CA ARG A 263 29.34 -14.15 4.26
C ARG A 263 28.03 -13.41 4.58
N ALA A 264 27.98 -12.14 4.21
CA ALA A 264 26.74 -11.38 4.28
C ALA A 264 25.68 -12.01 3.35
N LEU A 265 24.41 -11.97 3.77
CA LEU A 265 23.27 -12.46 3.01
C LEU A 265 22.21 -11.37 2.95
N THR A 266 21.72 -11.11 1.74
CA THR A 266 20.55 -10.27 1.47
C THR A 266 19.45 -11.12 0.89
N CYS A 267 18.30 -11.17 1.55
CA CYS A 267 17.11 -11.88 1.08
C CYS A 267 16.06 -10.86 0.64
N MET A 268 15.58 -10.98 -0.60
CA MET A 268 14.49 -10.15 -1.14
C MET A 268 13.19 -10.93 -1.12
N ILE A 269 12.14 -10.34 -0.54
CA ILE A 269 10.84 -10.97 -0.37
C ILE A 269 9.87 -10.31 -1.35
N PHE A 270 9.33 -11.08 -2.29
CA PHE A 270 8.39 -10.61 -3.31
C PHE A 270 6.97 -11.10 -3.04
N ALA A 271 5.97 -10.42 -3.61
CA ALA A 271 4.59 -10.87 -3.62
C ALA A 271 4.31 -11.73 -4.86
N ALA A 272 3.50 -12.78 -4.70
CA ALA A 272 2.74 -13.37 -5.80
C ALA A 272 1.27 -12.95 -5.70
N PRO A 273 0.52 -12.94 -6.82
CA PRO A 273 -0.94 -12.86 -6.74
C PRO A 273 -1.50 -14.04 -5.92
N PRO A 274 -2.62 -13.86 -5.20
CA PRO A 274 -3.25 -14.95 -4.46
C PRO A 274 -3.58 -16.12 -5.39
N LEU A 275 -3.20 -17.34 -4.99
CA LEU A 275 -3.49 -18.54 -5.77
C LEU A 275 -4.98 -18.87 -5.71
N THR A 276 -5.53 -19.22 -6.87
CA THR A 276 -6.86 -19.82 -6.96
C THR A 276 -6.87 -21.23 -6.36
N PRO A 277 -8.02 -21.76 -5.91
CA PRO A 277 -8.12 -23.14 -5.42
C PRO A 277 -7.63 -24.18 -6.44
N ALA A 278 -7.81 -23.92 -7.74
CA ALA A 278 -7.32 -24.79 -8.81
C ALA A 278 -5.79 -24.82 -8.87
N GLN A 279 -5.14 -23.66 -8.80
CA GLN A 279 -3.67 -23.57 -8.78
C GLN A 279 -3.09 -24.19 -7.50
N ALA A 280 -3.71 -23.91 -6.34
CA ALA A 280 -3.27 -24.47 -5.06
C ALA A 280 -3.37 -26.01 -5.02
N GLY A 281 -4.34 -26.60 -5.73
CA GLY A 281 -4.50 -28.05 -5.84
C GLY A 281 -3.59 -28.73 -6.87
N GLN A 282 -2.83 -27.95 -7.67
CA GLN A 282 -1.95 -28.45 -8.74
C GLN A 282 -0.47 -28.35 -8.40
N LEU A 283 -0.11 -27.95 -7.17
CA LEU A 283 1.27 -27.90 -6.73
C LEU A 283 1.88 -29.31 -6.82
N THR A 284 3.02 -29.42 -7.47
CA THR A 284 3.83 -30.64 -7.55
C THR A 284 5.18 -30.38 -6.90
N PHE A 285 5.93 -31.43 -6.55
CA PHE A 285 7.28 -31.30 -5.97
C PHE A 285 8.29 -32.04 -6.87
N PRO A 286 8.62 -31.48 -8.06
CA PRO A 286 9.32 -32.18 -9.13
C PRO A 286 10.74 -32.62 -8.79
N ASP A 287 11.45 -31.83 -7.98
CA ASP A 287 12.86 -32.03 -7.60
C ASP A 287 13.05 -33.00 -6.43
N GLY A 288 11.98 -33.32 -5.70
CA GLY A 288 12.02 -34.17 -4.49
C GLY A 288 12.57 -33.46 -3.24
N GLU A 289 12.85 -32.16 -3.32
CA GLU A 289 13.35 -31.38 -2.19
C GLU A 289 12.23 -31.01 -1.21
N ILE A 290 10.98 -30.95 -1.66
CA ILE A 290 9.82 -30.61 -0.82
C ILE A 290 9.00 -31.86 -0.49
N ARG A 291 8.82 -32.15 0.80
CA ARG A 291 7.97 -33.26 1.28
C ARG A 291 6.49 -32.91 1.21
N ALA A 292 6.15 -31.68 1.59
CA ALA A 292 4.78 -31.19 1.65
C ALA A 292 4.71 -29.66 1.60
N ALA A 293 3.54 -29.15 1.23
CA ALA A 293 3.19 -27.75 1.34
C ALA A 293 2.01 -27.56 2.30
N HIS A 294 2.02 -26.48 3.08
CA HIS A 294 1.00 -26.15 4.05
C HIS A 294 0.48 -24.73 3.87
N TRP A 295 -0.82 -24.54 4.08
CA TRP A 295 -1.46 -23.24 4.10
C TRP A 295 -1.74 -22.83 5.54
N LEU A 296 -0.97 -21.87 6.06
CA LEU A 296 -1.06 -21.44 7.46
C LEU A 296 -1.75 -20.08 7.58
N SER A 297 -2.57 -19.91 8.60
CA SER A 297 -2.96 -18.57 9.03
C SER A 297 -1.74 -17.75 9.52
N ARG A 298 -1.88 -16.43 9.59
CA ARG A 298 -0.83 -15.53 10.12
C ARG A 298 -0.32 -15.97 11.49
N ASP A 299 -1.24 -16.33 12.38
CA ASP A 299 -0.95 -16.76 13.73
C ASP A 299 -0.21 -18.10 13.76
N GLU A 300 -0.61 -19.05 12.92
CA GLU A 300 0.08 -20.34 12.82
C GLU A 300 1.48 -20.18 12.21
N ALA A 301 1.62 -19.35 11.17
CA ALA A 301 2.91 -19.04 10.56
C ALA A 301 3.87 -18.42 11.59
N SER A 302 3.40 -17.50 12.45
CA SER A 302 4.25 -16.93 13.51
C SER A 302 4.73 -17.92 14.57
N ARG A 303 3.99 -19.03 14.78
CA ARG A 303 4.34 -20.05 15.78
C ARG A 303 5.17 -21.20 15.20
N ARG A 304 4.95 -21.54 13.93
CA ARG A 304 5.52 -22.73 13.30
C ARG A 304 6.75 -22.45 12.44
N LEU A 305 6.91 -21.23 11.93
CA LEU A 305 8.12 -20.84 11.22
C LEU A 305 9.23 -20.46 12.22
N PRO A 306 10.51 -20.67 11.86
CA PRO A 306 11.62 -20.06 12.58
C PRO A 306 11.43 -18.55 12.73
N ALA A 307 11.86 -17.98 13.86
CA ALA A 307 11.61 -16.57 14.21
C ALA A 307 11.96 -15.58 13.09
N ARG A 308 13.08 -15.79 12.40
CA ARG A 308 13.51 -14.94 11.28
C ARG A 308 12.58 -15.02 10.06
N LEU A 309 12.08 -16.21 9.73
CA LEU A 309 11.13 -16.39 8.62
C LEU A 309 9.75 -15.86 9.00
N ALA A 310 9.29 -16.08 10.23
CA ALA A 310 8.07 -15.49 10.76
C ALA A 310 8.10 -13.94 10.67
N ALA A 311 9.25 -13.33 10.98
CA ALA A 311 9.42 -11.89 10.87
C ALA A 311 9.38 -11.40 9.41
N ARG A 312 9.97 -12.15 8.46
CA ARG A 312 9.84 -11.86 7.01
C ARG A 312 8.39 -11.92 6.55
N VAL A 313 7.63 -12.92 6.98
CA VAL A 313 6.19 -13.03 6.68
C VAL A 313 5.43 -11.83 7.26
N ALA A 314 5.65 -11.49 8.52
CA ALA A 314 4.99 -10.35 9.17
C ALA A 314 5.30 -9.03 8.44
N ALA A 315 6.56 -8.81 8.06
CA ALA A 315 6.97 -7.65 7.28
C ALA A 315 6.33 -7.64 5.88
N GLY A 316 6.33 -8.78 5.18
CA GLY A 316 5.72 -8.90 3.86
C GLY A 316 4.22 -8.59 3.86
N LEU A 317 3.48 -9.10 4.86
CA LEU A 317 2.06 -8.79 5.05
C LEU A 317 1.82 -7.32 5.39
N GLY A 318 2.66 -6.72 6.24
CA GLY A 318 2.60 -5.29 6.56
C GLY A 318 2.85 -4.40 5.33
N ALA A 319 3.83 -4.77 4.50
CA ALA A 319 4.12 -4.11 3.23
C ALA A 319 2.96 -4.23 2.23
N LEU A 320 2.31 -5.40 2.14
CA LEU A 320 1.11 -5.60 1.32
C LEU A 320 -0.02 -4.64 1.72
N ALA A 321 -0.29 -4.49 3.01
CA ALA A 321 -1.36 -3.63 3.53
C ALA A 321 -1.08 -2.12 3.35
N THR A 322 0.20 -1.70 3.42
CA THR A 322 0.58 -0.28 3.41
C THR A 322 1.07 0.22 2.06
N GLY A 323 1.36 -0.68 1.11
CA GLY A 323 1.91 -0.33 -0.21
C GLY A 323 3.41 -0.02 -0.24
N GLY A 324 4.11 -0.12 0.89
CA GLY A 324 5.54 0.15 1.02
C GLY A 324 6.46 -1.07 0.87
N VAL A 325 7.76 -0.88 1.15
CA VAL A 325 8.78 -1.92 1.27
C VAL A 325 9.41 -1.83 2.66
N ILE A 326 9.58 -2.94 3.37
CA ILE A 326 10.14 -2.98 4.72
C ILE A 326 11.59 -3.49 4.70
N HIS A 327 12.50 -2.76 5.34
CA HIS A 327 13.90 -3.20 5.53
C HIS A 327 14.09 -3.86 6.89
N LEU A 328 14.58 -5.09 6.88
CA LEU A 328 14.93 -5.88 8.06
C LEU A 328 16.46 -6.05 8.16
N GLU A 329 16.97 -6.07 9.39
CA GLU A 329 18.32 -6.50 9.74
C GLU A 329 18.23 -7.74 10.63
N ARG A 330 18.66 -8.89 10.12
CA ARG A 330 18.58 -10.20 10.80
C ARG A 330 17.15 -10.57 11.22
N GLY A 331 16.16 -10.21 10.41
CA GLY A 331 14.74 -10.41 10.71
C GLY A 331 14.13 -9.34 11.61
N GLU A 332 14.90 -8.42 12.18
CA GLU A 332 14.36 -7.31 12.96
C GLU A 332 14.07 -6.12 12.05
N PRO A 333 12.89 -5.49 12.13
CA PRO A 333 12.64 -4.23 11.42
C PRO A 333 13.67 -3.18 11.80
N THR A 334 14.39 -2.66 10.80
CA THR A 334 15.21 -1.48 11.04
C THR A 334 14.28 -0.33 11.40
N ALA A 335 14.65 0.46 12.40
CA ALA A 335 13.88 1.65 12.75
C ALA A 335 13.78 2.52 11.50
N LEU A 336 12.56 2.70 10.98
CA LEU A 336 12.29 3.72 9.98
C LEU A 336 12.82 5.06 10.53
N PRO A 337 13.32 5.97 9.68
CA PRO A 337 13.35 7.38 10.07
C PRO A 337 11.99 7.71 10.67
N ALA A 338 11.96 8.44 11.81
CA ALA A 338 10.76 8.71 12.62
C ALA A 338 9.49 8.72 11.74
N GLY A 339 8.57 7.78 11.97
CA GLY A 339 7.46 7.51 11.07
C GLY A 339 6.76 8.79 10.60
N LEU A 340 6.31 8.79 9.33
CA LEU A 340 5.71 9.96 8.68
C LEU A 340 4.80 10.72 9.64
N THR A 341 5.03 12.02 9.74
CA THR A 341 4.20 12.92 10.53
C THR A 341 2.74 12.82 10.06
N VAL A 342 1.79 13.16 10.94
CA VAL A 342 0.35 13.18 10.59
C VAL A 342 0.10 13.99 9.31
N ARG A 343 0.84 15.09 9.15
CA ARG A 343 0.77 15.96 7.97
C ARG A 343 1.21 15.25 6.69
N GLU A 344 2.30 14.50 6.73
CA GLU A 344 2.80 13.75 5.56
C GLU A 344 1.85 12.61 5.19
N ARG A 345 1.32 11.89 6.19
CA ARG A 345 0.32 10.84 5.98
C ARG A 345 -0.97 11.40 5.39
N ALA A 346 -1.44 12.54 5.89
CA ALA A 346 -2.59 13.24 5.33
C ALA A 346 -2.35 13.70 3.89
N ALA A 347 -1.15 14.22 3.59
CA ALA A 347 -0.78 14.60 2.23
C ALA A 347 -0.80 13.40 1.27
N GLN A 348 -0.28 12.24 1.69
CA GLN A 348 -0.34 11.00 0.91
C GLN A 348 -1.79 10.53 0.69
N ALA A 349 -2.61 10.52 1.75
CA ALA A 349 -4.01 10.13 1.65
C ALA A 349 -4.82 11.07 0.72
N ARG A 350 -4.59 12.39 0.81
CA ARG A 350 -5.17 13.37 -0.13
C ARG A 350 -4.73 13.12 -1.56
N ALA A 351 -3.45 12.90 -1.80
CA ALA A 351 -2.93 12.64 -3.14
C ALA A 351 -3.57 11.38 -3.74
N ALA A 352 -3.63 10.29 -2.96
CA ALA A 352 -4.28 9.05 -3.40
C ALA A 352 -5.77 9.24 -3.72
N MET A 353 -6.50 10.02 -2.91
CA MET A 353 -7.90 10.36 -3.19
C MET A 353 -8.06 11.16 -4.49
N VAL A 354 -7.22 12.18 -4.69
CA VAL A 354 -7.24 13.01 -5.90
C VAL A 354 -6.88 12.19 -7.15
N ASP A 355 -5.91 11.29 -7.04
CA ASP A 355 -5.50 10.42 -8.14
C ASP A 355 -6.60 9.40 -8.49
N ARG A 356 -7.36 8.88 -7.50
CA ARG A 356 -8.56 8.06 -7.77
C ARG A 356 -9.61 8.85 -8.55
N LEU A 357 -9.95 10.06 -8.11
CA LEU A 357 -10.93 10.92 -8.81
C LEU A 357 -10.50 11.21 -10.26
N ALA A 358 -9.20 11.36 -10.52
CA ALA A 358 -8.67 11.56 -11.85
C ALA A 358 -8.70 10.26 -12.69
N ALA A 359 -8.31 9.12 -12.11
CA ALA A 359 -8.31 7.82 -12.77
C ALA A 359 -9.73 7.37 -13.16
N ASP A 360 -10.73 7.68 -12.33
CA ASP A 360 -12.14 7.38 -12.58
C ASP A 360 -12.78 8.37 -13.58
N GLY A 361 -12.02 9.36 -14.08
CA GLY A 361 -12.50 10.35 -15.04
C GLY A 361 -13.42 11.43 -14.46
N VAL A 362 -13.59 11.48 -13.13
CA VAL A 362 -14.42 12.48 -12.45
C VAL A 362 -13.73 13.85 -12.43
N LEU A 363 -12.44 13.87 -12.12
CA LEU A 363 -11.61 15.07 -12.05
C LEU A 363 -10.79 15.22 -13.33
N THR A 364 -11.16 16.20 -14.15
CA THR A 364 -10.50 16.49 -15.44
C THR A 364 -9.87 17.88 -15.49
N ASP A 365 -10.32 18.80 -14.63
CA ASP A 365 -9.80 20.17 -14.55
C ASP A 365 -8.46 20.21 -13.78
N PRO A 366 -7.35 20.68 -14.41
CA PRO A 366 -6.04 20.73 -13.78
C PRO A 366 -5.92 21.77 -12.66
N ASP A 367 -6.65 22.89 -12.74
CA ASP A 367 -6.64 23.94 -11.72
C ASP A 367 -7.40 23.47 -10.48
N LEU A 368 -8.53 22.79 -10.70
CA LEU A 368 -9.25 22.13 -9.61
C LEU A 368 -8.41 21.01 -8.99
N ARG A 369 -7.69 20.21 -9.78
CA ARG A 369 -6.78 19.17 -9.24
C ARG A 369 -5.72 19.78 -8.31
N ARG A 370 -5.10 20.88 -8.73
CA ARG A 370 -4.12 21.62 -7.93
C ARG A 370 -4.74 22.15 -6.62
N ALA A 371 -5.94 22.74 -6.69
CA ALA A 371 -6.67 23.20 -5.52
C ALA A 371 -6.96 22.05 -4.54
N LEU A 372 -7.47 20.92 -5.01
CA LEU A 372 -7.79 19.77 -4.15
C LEU A 372 -6.56 19.15 -3.48
N LEU A 373 -5.39 19.17 -4.12
CA LEU A 373 -4.12 18.76 -3.51
C LEU A 373 -3.68 19.72 -2.39
N ALA A 374 -3.95 21.01 -2.54
CA ALA A 374 -3.59 22.06 -1.57
C ALA A 374 -4.53 22.08 -0.34
N VAL A 375 -5.84 21.86 -0.54
CA VAL A 375 -6.84 21.90 0.54
C VAL A 375 -6.60 20.77 1.55
N ARG A 376 -6.06 21.12 2.72
CA ARG A 376 -5.82 20.19 3.83
C ARG A 376 -7.13 19.85 4.56
N ARG A 377 -7.82 18.81 4.08
CA ARG A 377 -9.07 18.28 4.68
C ARG A 377 -8.91 17.94 6.15
N GLU A 378 -7.72 17.50 6.56
CA GLU A 378 -7.38 17.17 7.95
C GLU A 378 -7.47 18.37 8.92
N VAL A 379 -7.41 19.61 8.41
CA VAL A 379 -7.60 20.83 9.20
C VAL A 379 -9.08 21.23 9.25
N LEU A 380 -9.82 21.01 8.15
CA LEU A 380 -11.23 21.37 8.02
C LEU A 380 -12.16 20.39 8.75
N LEU A 381 -11.76 19.11 8.81
CA LEU A 381 -12.49 17.99 9.39
C LEU A 381 -11.65 17.32 10.50
N PRO A 382 -11.33 18.02 11.59
CA PRO A 382 -10.49 17.47 12.67
C PRO A 382 -11.16 16.29 13.40
N ARG A 383 -12.48 16.18 13.31
CA ARG A 383 -13.30 15.16 13.96
C ARG A 383 -14.38 14.69 12.99
N CYS A 384 -14.74 13.42 13.03
CA CYS A 384 -15.81 12.88 12.20
C CYS A 384 -16.55 11.73 12.87
N TYR A 385 -17.83 11.58 12.53
CA TYR A 385 -18.64 10.44 12.95
C TYR A 385 -18.57 9.34 11.92
N ILE A 386 -18.21 8.14 12.36
CA ILE A 386 -18.14 6.97 11.50
C ILE A 386 -19.12 5.91 11.96
N ARG A 387 -19.72 5.22 10.99
CA ARG A 387 -20.74 4.22 11.27
C ARG A 387 -20.12 3.00 11.94
N ARG A 388 -20.72 2.55 13.04
CA ARG A 388 -20.36 1.30 13.70
C ARG A 388 -21.42 0.23 13.44
N PRO A 389 -21.03 -1.06 13.34
CA PRO A 389 -21.99 -2.16 13.24
C PRO A 389 -22.93 -2.17 14.44
N THR A 390 -24.20 -2.42 14.20
CA THR A 390 -25.22 -2.63 15.24
C THR A 390 -25.93 -3.95 15.00
N ALA A 391 -26.44 -4.58 16.07
CA ALA A 391 -27.24 -5.79 15.95
C ALA A 391 -28.51 -5.55 15.11
N ALA A 392 -29.05 -6.59 14.48
CA ALA A 392 -30.28 -6.48 13.71
C ALA A 392 -31.42 -5.90 14.56
N GLY A 393 -32.16 -4.93 14.03
CA GLY A 393 -33.25 -4.23 14.72
C GLY A 393 -32.81 -3.13 15.71
N GLN A 394 -31.50 -2.92 15.92
CA GLN A 394 -31.00 -1.79 16.68
C GLN A 394 -30.80 -0.57 15.78
N PRO A 395 -31.07 0.66 16.27
CA PRO A 395 -30.81 1.86 15.51
C PRO A 395 -29.33 1.91 15.13
N ARG A 396 -29.03 2.46 13.96
CA ARG A 396 -27.66 2.68 13.51
C ARG A 396 -26.90 3.50 14.57
N ALA A 397 -25.62 3.19 14.76
CA ALA A 397 -24.75 3.87 15.69
C ALA A 397 -23.56 4.50 14.95
N TRP A 398 -23.12 5.66 15.44
CA TRP A 398 -21.97 6.37 14.92
C TRP A 398 -21.05 6.78 16.05
N GLN A 399 -19.76 6.53 15.88
CA GLN A 399 -18.73 6.89 16.85
C GLN A 399 -17.99 8.14 16.36
N LEU A 400 -17.79 9.11 17.25
CA LEU A 400 -16.96 10.29 16.99
C LEU A 400 -15.48 9.94 17.08
N LEU A 401 -14.75 10.08 15.98
CA LEU A 401 -13.29 10.03 15.92
C LEU A 401 -12.69 11.42 16.05
N ASP A 402 -11.50 11.49 16.67
CA ASP A 402 -10.72 12.71 16.81
C ASP A 402 -9.31 12.55 16.23
N GLY A 403 -8.99 13.29 15.16
CA GLY A 403 -7.68 13.20 14.49
C GLY A 403 -6.49 13.63 15.35
N ALA A 404 -6.73 14.38 16.43
CA ALA A 404 -5.69 14.72 17.39
C ALA A 404 -5.26 13.49 18.20
N ASP A 405 -6.16 12.54 18.45
CA ASP A 405 -5.89 11.33 19.23
C ASP A 405 -5.17 10.27 18.39
N PRO A 406 -3.98 9.77 18.81
CA PRO A 406 -3.25 8.74 18.08
C PRO A 406 -4.05 7.45 17.82
N ARG A 407 -5.04 7.13 18.67
CA ARG A 407 -5.86 5.91 18.55
C ARG A 407 -6.84 5.95 17.38
N ASP A 408 -7.29 7.14 17.00
CA ASP A 408 -8.30 7.31 15.94
C ASP A 408 -7.66 7.70 14.61
N ARG A 409 -6.41 8.18 14.65
CA ARG A 409 -5.76 8.89 13.54
C ARG A 409 -5.75 8.13 12.22
N ASP A 410 -5.47 6.84 12.25
CA ASP A 410 -5.36 6.03 11.03
C ASP A 410 -6.73 5.86 10.36
N GLU A 411 -7.73 5.53 11.16
CA GLU A 411 -9.11 5.37 10.71
C GLU A 411 -9.70 6.72 10.28
N TRP A 412 -9.49 7.77 11.07
CA TRP A 412 -9.91 9.14 10.75
C TRP A 412 -9.32 9.61 9.41
N LEU A 413 -8.00 9.46 9.22
CA LEU A 413 -7.33 9.84 7.96
C LEU A 413 -7.88 9.08 6.76
N ALA A 414 -8.19 7.79 6.91
CA ALA A 414 -8.81 7.01 5.85
C ALA A 414 -10.20 7.57 5.50
N TRP A 415 -11.06 7.78 6.50
CA TRP A 415 -12.43 8.24 6.27
C TRP A 415 -12.52 9.64 5.68
N ILE A 416 -11.72 10.60 6.18
CA ILE A 416 -11.76 11.95 5.63
C ILE A 416 -11.14 12.05 4.23
N HIS A 417 -10.50 11.00 3.72
CA HIS A 417 -9.92 10.93 2.37
C HIS A 417 -10.47 9.79 1.51
N ASP A 418 -11.58 9.16 1.92
CA ASP A 418 -12.18 8.08 1.16
C ASP A 418 -12.83 8.61 -0.14
N GLY A 419 -13.44 9.79 -0.04
CA GLY A 419 -14.12 10.49 -1.14
C GLY A 419 -15.59 10.78 -0.82
N ASP A 420 -16.16 10.03 0.12
CA ASP A 420 -17.53 10.19 0.58
C ASP A 420 -17.76 11.40 1.48
N SER A 421 -19.04 11.66 1.75
CA SER A 421 -19.49 12.73 2.65
C SER A 421 -19.17 12.39 4.10
N VAL A 422 -18.56 13.33 4.81
CA VAL A 422 -18.11 13.13 6.19
C VAL A 422 -19.12 13.76 7.15
N LEU A 423 -19.69 12.97 8.05
CA LEU A 423 -20.55 13.46 9.13
C LEU A 423 -19.68 14.07 10.23
N PHE A 424 -20.00 15.28 10.70
CA PHE A 424 -19.17 15.95 11.72
C PHE A 424 -19.96 16.75 12.77
N GLN A 425 -21.29 16.87 12.64
CA GLN A 425 -22.13 17.52 13.65
C GLN A 425 -23.47 16.82 13.78
N HIS A 426 -23.88 16.57 15.02
CA HIS A 426 -25.15 15.94 15.37
C HIS A 426 -26.06 16.94 16.12
N ARG A 427 -27.31 17.11 15.67
CA ARG A 427 -28.35 17.96 16.30
C ARG A 427 -27.95 19.43 16.55
N GLY A 428 -27.10 20.02 15.72
CA GLY A 428 -26.74 21.44 15.79
C GLY A 428 -25.88 21.80 16.99
N GLU A 429 -25.26 20.81 17.65
CA GLU A 429 -24.41 21.04 18.81
C GLU A 429 -23.11 21.78 18.43
N PRO A 430 -22.46 22.48 19.38
CA PRO A 430 -21.11 22.99 19.18
C PRO A 430 -20.16 21.83 18.81
N LEU A 431 -19.28 22.04 17.84
CA LEU A 431 -18.41 20.98 17.27
C LEU A 431 -17.42 20.36 18.27
N ASP A 432 -17.15 21.07 19.35
CA ASP A 432 -16.27 20.71 20.45
C ASP A 432 -17.02 20.19 21.69
N ALA A 433 -18.36 20.23 21.70
CA ALA A 433 -19.16 19.76 22.83
C ALA A 433 -19.14 18.23 22.99
N ALA A 434 -19.02 17.48 21.89
CA ALA A 434 -19.02 16.04 21.90
C ALA A 434 -17.66 15.46 22.35
N GLU A 435 -17.65 14.36 23.09
CA GLU A 435 -16.42 13.71 23.57
C GLU A 435 -15.85 12.71 22.55
N ARG A 436 -14.52 12.52 22.54
CA ARG A 436 -13.87 11.51 21.69
C ARG A 436 -14.45 10.13 22.00
N GLY A 437 -14.85 9.40 20.97
CA GLY A 437 -15.40 8.05 21.09
C GLY A 437 -16.88 8.03 21.49
N GLN A 438 -17.52 9.19 21.69
CA GLN A 438 -18.95 9.29 21.93
C GLN A 438 -19.71 8.58 20.81
N ILE A 439 -20.70 7.78 21.22
CA ILE A 439 -21.59 7.08 20.31
C ILE A 439 -22.93 7.81 20.29
N VAL A 440 -23.39 8.15 19.09
CA VAL A 440 -24.74 8.68 18.83
C VAL A 440 -25.53 7.67 18.01
N THR A 441 -26.86 7.71 18.13
CA THR A 441 -27.77 6.81 17.41
C THR A 441 -28.87 7.60 16.68
N GLY A 442 -29.41 7.01 15.61
CA GLY A 442 -30.35 7.67 14.69
C GLY A 442 -29.75 8.69 13.68
N GLY A 443 -30.59 9.18 12.75
CA GLY A 443 -30.19 10.03 11.62
C GLY A 443 -30.05 11.54 11.90
N GLY A 444 -29.84 11.94 13.16
CA GLY A 444 -29.91 13.32 13.64
C GLY A 444 -28.76 14.25 13.24
N PHE A 445 -27.99 13.91 12.20
CA PHE A 445 -26.85 14.71 11.75
C PHE A 445 -27.31 16.01 11.09
N THR A 446 -26.75 17.13 11.51
CA THR A 446 -27.03 18.47 10.97
C THR A 446 -25.88 19.00 10.12
N GLY A 447 -24.66 18.54 10.36
CA GLY A 447 -23.46 18.93 9.61
C GLY A 447 -22.80 17.74 8.91
N MET A 448 -22.59 17.88 7.61
CA MET A 448 -21.93 16.91 6.75
C MET A 448 -21.12 17.62 5.67
N SER A 449 -19.97 17.06 5.27
CA SER A 449 -19.20 17.62 4.15
C SER A 449 -19.82 17.21 2.82
N THR A 450 -19.71 18.06 1.80
CA THR A 450 -19.97 17.64 0.43
C THR A 450 -19.01 16.50 0.06
N GLY A 451 -19.54 15.43 -0.54
CA GLY A 451 -18.73 14.34 -1.11
C GLY A 451 -17.89 14.82 -2.30
N MET A 452 -16.73 14.23 -2.51
CA MET A 452 -15.75 14.76 -3.47
C MET A 452 -16.20 14.68 -4.92
N ILE A 453 -16.92 13.62 -5.32
CA ILE A 453 -17.52 13.52 -6.66
C ILE A 453 -18.46 14.70 -6.90
N THR A 454 -19.38 14.95 -5.95
CA THR A 454 -20.35 16.04 -6.02
C THR A 454 -19.68 17.41 -6.05
N ALA A 455 -18.65 17.62 -5.24
CA ALA A 455 -17.88 18.86 -5.21
C ALA A 455 -17.14 19.10 -6.53
N VAL A 456 -16.45 18.07 -7.05
CA VAL A 456 -15.69 18.15 -8.32
C VAL A 456 -16.62 18.43 -9.49
N GLU A 457 -17.67 17.64 -9.65
CA GLU A 457 -18.63 17.86 -10.73
C GLU A 457 -19.27 19.25 -10.65
N GLY A 458 -19.61 19.71 -9.43
CA GLY A 458 -20.21 21.01 -9.20
C GLY A 458 -19.29 22.16 -9.64
N LEU A 459 -18.04 22.14 -9.16
CA LEU A 459 -17.05 23.17 -9.47
C LEU A 459 -16.67 23.18 -10.96
N GLN A 460 -16.47 22.01 -11.57
CA GLN A 460 -16.19 21.92 -13.01
C GLN A 460 -17.39 22.39 -13.85
N SER A 461 -18.62 22.09 -13.44
CA SER A 461 -19.83 22.50 -14.16
C SER A 461 -20.09 24.01 -14.12
N LEU A 462 -19.59 24.70 -13.09
CA LEU A 462 -19.70 26.16 -13.01
C LEU A 462 -18.77 26.85 -14.01
N GLY A 463 -17.66 26.20 -14.41
CA GLY A 463 -16.70 26.77 -15.37
C GLY A 463 -16.13 28.11 -14.87
N LEU A 464 -15.62 28.10 -13.64
CA LEU A 464 -15.09 29.29 -12.96
C LEU A 464 -13.94 29.91 -13.77
N ALA A 465 -13.98 31.23 -13.91
CA ALA A 465 -12.95 32.01 -14.57
C ALA A 465 -12.19 32.89 -13.57
N ALA A 466 -10.93 33.20 -13.88
CA ALA A 466 -10.16 34.16 -13.10
C ALA A 466 -10.89 35.52 -13.05
N GLY A 467 -11.15 36.02 -11.85
CA GLY A 467 -11.88 37.28 -11.61
C GLY A 467 -13.36 37.12 -11.28
N ASP A 468 -13.92 35.91 -11.39
CA ASP A 468 -15.31 35.65 -10.97
C ASP A 468 -15.50 35.93 -9.47
N ARG A 469 -16.57 36.65 -9.12
CA ARG A 469 -17.05 36.77 -7.74
C ARG A 469 -18.03 35.63 -7.46
N VAL A 470 -17.75 34.85 -6.41
CA VAL A 470 -18.51 33.64 -6.10
C VAL A 470 -19.25 33.75 -4.78
N LEU A 471 -20.51 33.33 -4.79
CA LEU A 471 -21.30 33.08 -3.60
C LEU A 471 -21.48 31.56 -3.41
N GLU A 472 -20.95 31.03 -2.32
CA GLU A 472 -21.31 29.71 -1.83
C GLU A 472 -22.41 29.85 -0.76
N SER A 473 -23.44 29.01 -0.84
CA SER A 473 -24.50 28.91 0.15
C SER A 473 -24.45 27.54 0.82
N GLY A 474 -24.13 27.52 2.12
CA GLY A 474 -23.83 26.33 2.92
C GLY A 474 -22.33 26.07 3.05
N THR A 475 -21.64 26.84 3.89
CA THR A 475 -20.18 26.69 4.12
C THR A 475 -19.81 25.32 4.69
N GLY A 476 -20.59 24.80 5.65
CA GLY A 476 -20.30 23.56 6.33
C GLY A 476 -18.88 23.53 6.94
N PRO A 477 -18.03 22.53 6.62
CA PRO A 477 -16.65 22.48 7.13
C PRO A 477 -15.68 23.38 6.35
N GLY A 478 -16.13 24.06 5.29
CA GLY A 478 -15.30 24.95 4.46
C GLY A 478 -14.50 24.27 3.35
N LEU A 479 -14.83 23.03 2.98
CA LEU A 479 -14.07 22.26 1.96
C LEU A 479 -14.18 22.89 0.57
N VAL A 480 -15.41 23.17 0.13
CA VAL A 480 -15.67 23.80 -1.16
C VAL A 480 -15.22 25.27 -1.13
N THR A 481 -15.46 25.97 -0.02
CA THR A 481 -14.94 27.33 0.20
C THR A 481 -13.42 27.40 0.03
N ALA A 482 -12.66 26.48 0.63
CA ALA A 482 -11.20 26.45 0.53
C ALA A 482 -10.75 26.21 -0.92
N ALA A 483 -11.40 25.28 -1.63
CA ALA A 483 -11.12 25.03 -3.05
C ALA A 483 -11.40 26.27 -3.90
N LEU A 484 -12.50 27.00 -3.65
CA LEU A 484 -12.79 28.27 -4.31
C LEU A 484 -11.71 29.32 -4.02
N CYS A 485 -11.21 29.40 -2.79
CA CYS A 485 -10.13 30.34 -2.43
C CYS A 485 -8.81 30.00 -3.13
N GLU A 486 -8.47 28.71 -3.27
CA GLU A 486 -7.29 28.26 -4.02
C GLU A 486 -7.39 28.58 -5.52
N ILE A 487 -8.59 28.59 -6.10
CA ILE A 487 -8.82 28.87 -7.52
C ILE A 487 -8.90 30.37 -7.79
N LEU A 488 -9.64 31.13 -6.97
CA LEU A 488 -10.04 32.52 -7.26
C LEU A 488 -9.38 33.56 -6.34
N GLY A 489 -8.81 33.13 -5.22
CA GLY A 489 -8.36 34.01 -4.15
C GLY A 489 -9.47 34.43 -3.18
N ASP A 490 -9.08 34.70 -1.94
CA ASP A 490 -10.00 34.93 -0.82
C ASP A 490 -11.02 36.06 -1.05
N THR A 491 -10.60 37.16 -1.69
CA THR A 491 -11.44 38.36 -1.89
C THR A 491 -12.59 38.13 -2.86
N ALA A 492 -12.48 37.11 -3.71
CA ALA A 492 -13.51 36.74 -4.68
C ALA A 492 -14.61 35.86 -4.07
N VAL A 493 -14.37 35.27 -2.89
CA VAL A 493 -15.23 34.24 -2.30
C VAL A 493 -16.05 34.81 -1.14
N THR A 494 -17.37 34.72 -1.25
CA THR A 494 -18.32 34.92 -0.16
C THR A 494 -19.03 33.61 0.12
N THR A 495 -19.15 33.22 1.39
CA THR A 495 -19.85 32.00 1.79
C THR A 495 -20.84 32.29 2.92
N VAL A 496 -22.02 31.69 2.86
CA VAL A 496 -23.11 31.88 3.83
C VAL A 496 -23.39 30.59 4.59
N GLU A 497 -23.42 30.67 5.92
CA GLU A 497 -23.72 29.53 6.81
C GLU A 497 -24.80 29.93 7.83
N ALA A 498 -25.81 29.07 7.97
CA ALA A 498 -26.95 29.32 8.86
C ALA A 498 -26.61 28.97 10.32
N ASP A 499 -25.82 27.91 10.54
CA ASP A 499 -25.43 27.48 11.88
C ASP A 499 -24.27 28.36 12.42
N PRO A 500 -24.46 29.06 13.56
CA PRO A 500 -23.42 29.91 14.13
C PRO A 500 -22.12 29.16 14.50
N HIS A 501 -22.21 27.92 14.98
CA HIS A 501 -21.06 27.12 15.37
C HIS A 501 -20.25 26.70 14.15
N LEU A 502 -20.94 26.36 13.06
CA LEU A 502 -20.27 26.03 11.80
C LEU A 502 -19.63 27.25 11.15
N ALA A 503 -20.33 28.40 11.14
CA ALA A 503 -19.80 29.63 10.58
C ALA A 503 -18.50 30.09 11.27
N GLU A 504 -18.43 29.99 12.59
CA GLU A 504 -17.23 30.32 13.36
C GLU A 504 -16.10 29.30 13.13
N ALA A 505 -16.42 28.00 13.21
CA ALA A 505 -15.44 26.95 12.98
C ALA A 505 -14.85 26.99 11.56
N ALA A 506 -15.68 27.25 10.54
CA ALA A 506 -15.22 27.42 9.17
C ALA A 506 -14.27 28.61 9.04
N ARG A 507 -14.60 29.76 9.63
CA ARG A 507 -13.74 30.95 9.64
C ARG A 507 -12.38 30.65 10.26
N GLU A 508 -12.35 29.98 11.41
CA GLU A 508 -11.11 29.62 12.09
C GLU A 508 -10.28 28.60 11.30
N ARG A 509 -10.91 27.56 10.76
CA ARG A 509 -10.20 26.49 10.05
C ARG A 509 -9.68 26.93 8.69
N LEU A 510 -10.48 27.69 7.93
CA LEU A 510 -10.01 28.38 6.71
C LEU A 510 -8.83 29.29 7.05
N ALA A 511 -8.91 29.99 8.19
CA ALA A 511 -7.83 30.85 8.63
C ALA A 511 -6.51 30.11 8.90
N ARG A 512 -6.57 28.89 9.45
CA ARG A 512 -5.42 27.99 9.65
C ARG A 512 -4.86 27.43 8.34
N LEU A 513 -5.65 27.41 7.27
CA LEU A 513 -5.19 27.12 5.90
C LEU A 513 -4.51 28.30 5.23
N GLY A 514 -4.67 29.52 5.76
CA GLY A 514 -4.16 30.75 5.17
C GLY A 514 -5.23 31.57 4.44
N HIS A 515 -6.46 31.05 4.33
CA HIS A 515 -7.55 31.72 3.64
C HIS A 515 -8.38 32.62 4.58
N ARG A 516 -8.85 33.76 4.08
CA ARG A 516 -9.74 34.72 4.76
C ARG A 516 -10.88 35.18 3.84
N PRO A 517 -11.70 34.25 3.28
CA PRO A 517 -12.87 34.64 2.51
C PRO A 517 -13.92 35.30 3.40
N ARG A 518 -14.92 35.92 2.78
CA ARG A 518 -16.03 36.54 3.52
C ARG A 518 -17.03 35.47 3.98
N VAL A 519 -16.86 34.99 5.21
CA VAL A 519 -17.79 34.04 5.86
C VAL A 519 -18.91 34.81 6.58
N VAL A 520 -20.14 34.65 6.12
CA VAL A 520 -21.34 35.34 6.62
C VAL A 520 -22.24 34.35 7.35
N ARG A 521 -22.60 34.67 8.60
CA ARG A 521 -23.71 33.98 9.27
C ARG A 521 -25.04 34.51 8.72
N GLY A 522 -25.89 33.63 8.21
CA GLY A 522 -27.19 34.04 7.68
C GLY A 522 -27.94 32.94 6.95
N ASP A 523 -29.13 33.29 6.47
CA ASP A 523 -29.92 32.39 5.63
C ASP A 523 -29.32 32.30 4.22
N GLY A 524 -28.84 31.10 3.88
CA GLY A 524 -28.29 30.80 2.57
C GLY A 524 -29.28 30.97 1.41
N LEU A 525 -30.59 30.90 1.67
CA LEU A 525 -31.63 31.10 0.66
C LEU A 525 -31.80 32.59 0.29
N ALA A 526 -31.49 33.49 1.23
CA ALA A 526 -31.48 34.92 1.01
C ALA A 526 -30.19 35.42 0.34
N GLY A 527 -29.11 34.62 0.39
CA GLY A 527 -27.80 34.98 -0.14
C GLY A 527 -27.26 36.27 0.49
N ARG A 528 -26.90 37.24 -0.36
CA ARG A 528 -26.38 38.56 0.00
C ARG A 528 -27.18 39.66 -0.70
N PRO A 529 -28.29 40.13 -0.11
CA PRO A 529 -29.11 41.17 -0.69
C PRO A 529 -28.29 42.42 -1.08
N GLY A 530 -28.51 42.93 -2.29
CA GLY A 530 -27.80 44.09 -2.85
C GLY A 530 -26.45 43.78 -3.48
N GLU A 531 -25.97 42.53 -3.43
CA GLU A 531 -24.73 42.10 -4.06
C GLU A 531 -25.02 41.27 -5.33
N ARG A 532 -24.05 41.20 -6.25
CA ARG A 532 -24.12 40.36 -7.46
C ARG A 532 -22.89 39.47 -7.58
N PHE A 533 -23.09 38.28 -8.15
CA PHE A 533 -22.06 37.24 -8.27
C PHE A 533 -22.04 36.62 -9.66
N ASP A 534 -20.84 36.33 -10.16
CA ASP A 534 -20.59 35.69 -11.45
C ASP A 534 -20.82 34.18 -11.39
N ALA A 535 -20.66 33.59 -10.20
CA ALA A 535 -21.09 32.22 -9.92
C ALA A 535 -21.77 32.09 -8.55
N ILE A 536 -22.81 31.26 -8.49
CA ILE A 536 -23.52 30.92 -7.24
C ILE A 536 -23.61 29.40 -7.11
N LEU A 537 -23.19 28.87 -5.97
CA LEU A 537 -23.21 27.43 -5.66
C LEU A 537 -24.00 27.17 -4.37
N LEU A 538 -24.96 26.25 -4.40
CA LEU A 538 -25.58 25.74 -3.19
C LEU A 538 -24.95 24.39 -2.83
N SER A 539 -24.43 24.29 -1.61
CA SER A 539 -23.85 23.07 -1.02
C SER A 539 -24.88 22.30 -0.18
N PHE A 540 -26.17 22.55 -0.39
CA PHE A 540 -27.30 21.81 0.18
C PHE A 540 -28.45 21.76 -0.84
N ALA A 541 -29.35 20.79 -0.70
CA ALA A 541 -30.45 20.61 -1.64
C ALA A 541 -31.68 21.46 -1.27
N VAL A 542 -32.31 22.04 -2.29
CA VAL A 542 -33.52 22.86 -2.18
C VAL A 542 -34.68 22.23 -2.94
N ARG A 543 -35.92 22.53 -2.54
CA ARG A 543 -37.12 22.05 -3.27
C ARG A 543 -37.42 22.84 -4.55
N GLY A 544 -36.94 24.08 -4.61
CA GLY A 544 -36.98 24.98 -5.76
C GLY A 544 -35.87 26.03 -5.66
N LEU A 545 -35.55 26.68 -6.77
CA LEU A 545 -34.50 27.70 -6.83
C LEU A 545 -34.89 28.96 -6.03
N PRO A 546 -34.04 29.47 -5.13
CA PRO A 546 -34.41 30.66 -4.35
C PRO A 546 -34.45 31.93 -5.23
N PRO A 547 -35.56 32.69 -5.24
CA PRO A 547 -35.66 33.92 -6.05
C PRO A 547 -34.55 34.93 -5.78
N ALA A 548 -34.17 35.10 -4.50
CA ALA A 548 -33.10 36.01 -4.11
C ALA A 548 -31.75 35.65 -4.76
N LEU A 549 -31.44 34.36 -4.91
CA LEU A 549 -30.19 33.93 -5.56
C LEU A 549 -30.26 34.11 -7.08
N LEU A 550 -31.42 33.94 -7.70
CA LEU A 550 -31.62 34.26 -9.11
C LEU A 550 -31.40 35.76 -9.35
N GLU A 551 -31.95 36.62 -8.49
CA GLU A 551 -31.78 38.08 -8.58
C GLU A 551 -30.32 38.53 -8.40
N GLN A 552 -29.56 37.85 -7.53
CA GLN A 552 -28.15 38.14 -7.26
C GLN A 552 -27.19 37.58 -8.31
N LEU A 553 -27.69 36.79 -9.26
CA LEU A 553 -26.87 36.31 -10.37
C LEU A 553 -26.54 37.48 -11.31
N ALA A 554 -25.25 37.75 -11.51
CA ALA A 554 -24.77 38.79 -12.43
C ALA A 554 -25.08 38.42 -13.89
N ASP A 555 -25.04 39.41 -14.79
CA ASP A 555 -25.17 39.14 -16.22
C ASP A 555 -24.04 38.22 -16.70
N GLY A 556 -24.38 37.23 -17.53
CA GLY A 556 -23.48 36.15 -17.92
C GLY A 556 -23.20 35.12 -16.82
N GLY A 557 -23.65 35.34 -15.58
CA GLY A 557 -23.36 34.50 -14.42
C GLY A 557 -24.01 33.12 -14.47
N ARG A 558 -23.46 32.18 -13.68
CA ARG A 558 -23.92 30.79 -13.57
C ARG A 558 -24.35 30.44 -12.15
N LEU A 559 -25.47 29.73 -11.98
CA LEU A 559 -25.91 29.20 -10.70
C LEU A 559 -26.09 27.70 -10.77
N LEU A 560 -25.59 27.01 -9.74
CA LEU A 560 -25.73 25.57 -9.58
C LEU A 560 -26.40 25.27 -8.25
N ALA A 561 -27.54 24.57 -8.30
CA ALA A 561 -28.31 24.21 -7.11
C ALA A 561 -28.74 22.74 -7.15
N PRO A 562 -28.45 21.95 -6.11
CA PRO A 562 -29.03 20.63 -5.96
C PRO A 562 -30.53 20.75 -5.69
N ILE A 563 -31.34 20.01 -6.44
CA ILE A 563 -32.81 19.97 -6.29
C ILE A 563 -33.22 18.64 -5.66
N THR A 564 -34.15 18.70 -4.73
CA THR A 564 -34.69 17.51 -4.03
C THR A 564 -36.20 17.57 -3.91
N THR A 565 -36.83 16.40 -3.91
CA THR A 565 -38.24 16.23 -3.54
C THR A 565 -38.41 16.04 -2.03
N GLY A 566 -37.29 15.92 -1.29
CA GLY A 566 -37.25 15.49 0.12
C GLY A 566 -37.08 13.98 0.28
N ALA A 567 -37.44 13.17 -0.74
CA ALA A 567 -37.27 11.73 -0.70
C ALA A 567 -35.94 11.27 -1.30
N VAL A 568 -35.30 10.27 -0.70
CA VAL A 568 -34.00 9.75 -1.16
C VAL A 568 -34.13 8.90 -2.43
N GLY A 569 -33.09 8.93 -3.26
CA GLY A 569 -32.98 8.09 -4.47
C GLY A 569 -33.20 8.82 -5.81
N TRP A 570 -33.43 10.14 -5.78
CA TRP A 570 -33.67 10.97 -6.98
C TRP A 570 -32.86 12.27 -7.01
N PRO A 571 -31.52 12.22 -6.85
CA PRO A 571 -30.75 13.45 -6.76
C PRO A 571 -30.71 14.18 -8.11
N ALA A 572 -30.94 15.49 -8.06
CA ALA A 572 -31.00 16.35 -9.23
C ALA A 572 -30.18 17.62 -9.04
N ARG A 573 -29.82 18.27 -10.14
CA ARG A 573 -29.06 19.51 -10.15
C ARG A 573 -29.62 20.46 -11.19
N ALA A 574 -30.02 21.64 -10.74
CA ALA A 574 -30.36 22.78 -11.58
C ALA A 574 -29.08 23.55 -11.94
N MET A 575 -28.93 23.86 -13.22
CA MET A 575 -27.93 24.78 -13.75
C MET A 575 -28.67 25.94 -14.38
N VAL A 576 -28.33 27.17 -14.00
CA VAL A 576 -28.95 28.40 -14.49
C VAL A 576 -27.88 29.31 -15.05
N ARG A 577 -28.14 29.94 -16.19
CA ARG A 577 -27.31 30.98 -16.78
C ARG A 577 -28.12 32.23 -17.03
N ARG A 578 -27.60 33.39 -16.64
CA ARG A 578 -28.19 34.68 -16.96
C ARG A 578 -27.67 35.21 -18.29
N THR A 579 -28.57 35.70 -19.14
CA THR A 579 -28.25 36.47 -20.35
C THR A 579 -29.17 37.69 -20.42
N GLY A 580 -28.66 38.86 -20.05
CA GLY A 580 -29.46 40.05 -19.79
C GLY A 580 -30.55 39.78 -18.75
N ASP A 581 -31.79 40.04 -19.15
CA ASP A 581 -32.97 39.83 -18.31
C ASP A 581 -33.52 38.38 -18.35
N THR A 582 -32.92 37.52 -19.18
CA THR A 582 -33.37 36.13 -19.35
C THR A 582 -32.55 35.15 -18.50
N LEU A 583 -33.22 34.08 -18.05
CA LEU A 583 -32.61 32.97 -17.35
C LEU A 583 -32.82 31.69 -18.17
N ASP A 584 -31.73 31.09 -18.62
CA ASP A 584 -31.75 29.75 -19.19
C ASP A 584 -31.44 28.75 -18.09
N ALA A 585 -32.31 27.76 -17.89
CA ALA A 585 -32.22 26.87 -16.74
C ALA A 585 -32.55 25.43 -17.12
N VAL A 586 -31.70 24.50 -16.68
CA VAL A 586 -31.81 23.07 -16.97
C VAL A 586 -31.66 22.26 -15.69
N LEU A 587 -32.55 21.29 -15.50
CA LEU A 587 -32.51 20.30 -14.45
C LEU A 587 -31.98 18.97 -15.00
N ARG A 588 -30.95 18.42 -14.35
CA ARG A 588 -30.32 17.15 -14.73
C ARG A 588 -30.29 16.17 -13.57
N PRO A 589 -30.42 14.87 -13.82
CA PRO A 589 -30.11 13.86 -12.82
C PRO A 589 -28.61 13.87 -12.50
N VAL A 590 -28.25 13.51 -11.27
CA VAL A 590 -26.86 13.31 -10.85
C VAL A 590 -26.74 11.97 -10.12
N ILE A 591 -25.52 11.50 -9.89
CA ILE A 591 -25.29 10.21 -9.20
C ILE A 591 -25.43 10.38 -7.68
N SER A 592 -24.97 11.51 -7.14
CA SER A 592 -24.99 11.81 -5.71
C SER A 592 -25.63 13.18 -5.45
N GLY A 593 -26.47 13.23 -4.42
CA GLY A 593 -27.19 14.44 -4.01
C GLY A 593 -26.58 15.11 -2.79
N HIS A 594 -27.11 16.27 -2.45
CA HIS A 594 -26.85 16.90 -1.16
C HIS A 594 -27.97 16.59 -0.17
N ARG A 595 -27.67 16.71 1.12
CA ARG A 595 -28.71 16.72 2.14
C ARG A 595 -29.65 17.91 1.90
N PRO A 596 -30.96 17.77 2.12
CA PRO A 596 -31.87 18.91 2.10
C PRO A 596 -31.45 19.98 3.10
N GLY A 597 -31.65 21.25 2.74
CA GLY A 597 -31.43 22.40 3.62
C GLY A 597 -32.35 22.39 4.84
N LEU A 598 -32.06 23.28 5.79
CA LEU A 598 -32.83 23.42 7.03
C LEU A 598 -34.34 23.59 6.74
N GLY A 599 -35.18 22.89 7.50
CA GLY A 599 -36.64 22.94 7.35
C GLY A 599 -37.22 22.00 6.30
N VAL A 600 -36.40 21.27 5.54
CA VAL A 600 -36.86 20.23 4.61
C VAL A 600 -36.75 18.85 5.25
N GLU A 601 -37.88 18.20 5.47
CA GLU A 601 -37.94 16.82 5.95
C GLU A 601 -37.35 15.85 4.91
N LEU A 602 -36.50 14.94 5.39
CA LEU A 602 -35.89 13.87 4.61
C LEU A 602 -36.72 12.59 4.74
N VAL A 603 -37.29 12.13 3.64
CA VAL A 603 -38.06 10.87 3.58
C VAL A 603 -37.13 9.73 3.18
N THR A 604 -37.01 8.73 4.05
CA THR A 604 -36.15 7.55 3.86
C THR A 604 -36.96 6.26 3.75
N ALA A 605 -36.32 5.17 3.33
CA ALA A 605 -36.96 3.86 3.30
C ALA A 605 -37.34 3.44 4.74
N PRO A 606 -38.47 2.73 4.92
CA PRO A 606 -38.89 2.28 6.24
C PRO A 606 -37.95 1.17 6.75
N ASP A 607 -37.77 1.11 8.08
CA ASP A 607 -36.94 0.07 8.71
C ASP A 607 -37.57 -1.34 8.62
N ARG A 608 -38.88 -1.40 8.40
CA ARG A 608 -39.65 -2.64 8.21
C ARG A 608 -40.53 -2.51 6.97
N MET A 609 -40.72 -3.63 6.26
CA MET A 609 -41.65 -3.68 5.14
C MET A 609 -43.10 -3.49 5.60
N PRO A 610 -43.95 -2.84 4.79
CA PRO A 610 -45.36 -2.75 5.10
C PRO A 610 -45.98 -4.12 5.34
N ASP A 611 -46.72 -4.26 6.45
CA ASP A 611 -47.49 -5.46 6.74
C ASP A 611 -48.75 -5.46 5.87
N GLY A 612 -49.00 -6.55 5.14
CA GLY A 612 -50.17 -6.64 4.27
C GLY A 612 -50.13 -7.76 3.25
N PRO A 613 -51.23 -7.99 2.52
CA PRO A 613 -51.25 -8.95 1.42
C PRO A 613 -50.30 -8.48 0.31
N VAL A 614 -49.37 -9.36 -0.08
CA VAL A 614 -48.49 -9.13 -1.21
C VAL A 614 -49.20 -9.54 -2.50
N THR A 615 -49.21 -8.63 -3.47
CA THR A 615 -49.67 -8.91 -4.84
C THR A 615 -48.46 -9.16 -5.72
N VAL A 616 -48.48 -10.24 -6.49
CA VAL A 616 -47.40 -10.58 -7.43
C VAL A 616 -47.96 -10.53 -8.84
N ARG A 617 -47.31 -9.79 -9.74
CA ARG A 617 -47.70 -9.72 -11.15
C ARG A 617 -46.49 -9.64 -12.08
N PRO A 618 -46.61 -10.11 -13.34
CA PRO A 618 -45.62 -9.82 -14.36
C PRO A 618 -45.66 -8.33 -14.76
N SER A 619 -44.51 -7.79 -15.16
CA SER A 619 -44.39 -6.49 -15.83
C SER A 619 -43.60 -6.65 -17.13
N ARG A 620 -43.99 -5.86 -18.14
CA ARG A 620 -43.25 -5.74 -19.39
C ARG A 620 -42.16 -4.66 -19.31
N LEU A 621 -42.17 -3.87 -18.23
CA LEU A 621 -41.21 -2.82 -18.00
C LEU A 621 -40.07 -3.36 -17.14
N ALA A 622 -38.90 -3.54 -17.74
CA ALA A 622 -37.66 -3.62 -17.00
C ALA A 622 -37.43 -2.30 -16.25
N PRO A 623 -36.91 -2.29 -15.02
CA PRO A 623 -36.47 -1.06 -14.37
C PRO A 623 -35.58 -0.23 -15.31
N PRO A 624 -35.99 0.96 -15.76
CA PRO A 624 -35.22 1.70 -16.76
C PRO A 624 -33.83 2.09 -16.23
N GLU A 625 -32.83 2.10 -17.09
CA GLU A 625 -31.48 2.57 -16.74
C GLU A 625 -31.37 4.11 -16.84
N ASP A 626 -32.28 4.74 -17.59
CA ASP A 626 -32.28 6.18 -17.86
C ASP A 626 -32.49 7.02 -16.60
N ALA A 627 -31.46 7.75 -16.18
CA ALA A 627 -31.53 8.63 -15.02
C ALA A 627 -32.54 9.78 -15.19
N GLY A 628 -32.76 10.25 -16.43
CA GLY A 628 -33.77 11.27 -16.74
C GLY A 628 -35.18 10.79 -16.42
N PHE A 629 -35.51 9.54 -16.75
CA PHE A 629 -36.79 8.94 -16.39
C PHE A 629 -37.01 8.94 -14.87
N TRP A 630 -36.01 8.50 -14.11
CA TRP A 630 -36.09 8.45 -12.64
C TRP A 630 -36.20 9.82 -11.99
N LEU A 631 -35.57 10.84 -12.57
CA LEU A 631 -35.76 12.23 -12.16
C LEU A 631 -37.25 12.64 -12.30
N ALA A 632 -37.88 12.33 -13.43
CA ALA A 632 -39.31 12.62 -13.61
C ALA A 632 -40.19 11.81 -12.65
N VAL A 633 -39.89 10.53 -12.40
CA VAL A 633 -40.61 9.70 -11.42
C VAL A 633 -40.59 10.35 -10.04
N GLY A 634 -39.42 10.74 -9.53
CA GLY A 634 -39.31 11.34 -8.20
C GLY A 634 -40.15 12.60 -8.01
N HIS A 635 -40.29 13.42 -9.06
CA HIS A 635 -41.05 14.66 -9.01
C HIS A 635 -42.55 14.52 -9.34
N LEU A 636 -42.92 13.61 -10.25
CA LEU A 636 -44.33 13.37 -10.62
C LEU A 636 -45.04 12.47 -9.62
N LEU A 637 -44.29 11.64 -8.91
CA LEU A 637 -44.77 10.70 -7.89
C LEU A 637 -44.09 11.04 -6.55
N PRO A 638 -44.47 12.15 -5.89
CA PRO A 638 -43.80 12.62 -4.67
C PRO A 638 -43.92 11.59 -3.53
N GLY A 639 -42.99 11.66 -2.59
CA GLY A 639 -42.93 10.77 -1.42
C GLY A 639 -42.33 9.39 -1.70
N LEU A 640 -42.03 9.05 -2.96
CA LEU A 640 -41.37 7.80 -3.28
C LEU A 640 -39.91 7.81 -2.89
N VAL A 641 -39.45 6.75 -2.23
CA VAL A 641 -38.05 6.47 -1.92
C VAL A 641 -37.58 5.33 -2.80
N ARG A 642 -36.40 5.48 -3.41
CA ARG A 642 -35.77 4.44 -4.21
C ARG A 642 -34.57 3.82 -3.51
N VAL A 643 -34.56 2.50 -3.45
CA VAL A 643 -33.44 1.67 -2.97
C VAL A 643 -33.08 0.68 -4.08
N ALA A 644 -31.88 0.81 -4.62
CA ALA A 644 -31.34 -0.15 -5.58
C ALA A 644 -30.66 -1.31 -4.83
N GLY A 645 -30.94 -2.56 -5.23
CA GLY A 645 -30.34 -3.77 -4.68
C GLY A 645 -29.65 -4.60 -5.77
N ALA A 646 -28.88 -5.62 -5.36
CA ALA A 646 -28.10 -6.46 -6.27
C ALA A 646 -28.93 -7.27 -7.29
N GLU A 647 -30.20 -7.56 -6.97
CA GLU A 647 -31.10 -8.41 -7.78
C GLU A 647 -32.40 -7.69 -8.22
N GLY A 648 -32.52 -6.38 -7.98
CA GLY A 648 -33.76 -5.66 -8.28
C GLY A 648 -33.85 -4.22 -7.78
N LEU A 649 -35.02 -3.62 -7.99
CA LEU A 649 -35.36 -2.25 -7.59
C LEU A 649 -36.48 -2.28 -6.56
N SER A 650 -36.27 -1.62 -5.41
CA SER A 650 -37.30 -1.41 -4.40
C SER A 650 -37.73 0.06 -4.36
N LEU A 651 -39.03 0.29 -4.42
CA LEU A 651 -39.66 1.58 -4.25
C LEU A 651 -40.56 1.55 -3.01
N TYR A 652 -40.49 2.60 -2.21
CA TYR A 652 -41.30 2.75 -1.00
C TYR A 652 -42.07 4.05 -1.05
N ALA A 653 -43.32 4.03 -0.62
CA ALA A 653 -44.12 5.21 -0.32
C ALA A 653 -44.41 5.17 1.20
N PRO A 654 -43.49 5.70 2.05
CA PRO A 654 -43.58 5.47 3.49
C PRO A 654 -44.83 6.07 4.13
N ALA A 655 -45.31 7.21 3.63
CA ALA A 655 -46.51 7.87 4.15
C ALA A 655 -47.78 7.06 3.89
N GLU A 656 -47.83 6.32 2.77
CA GLU A 656 -48.94 5.46 2.38
C GLU A 656 -48.69 3.98 2.73
N GLU A 657 -47.64 3.67 3.50
CA GLU A 657 -47.26 2.31 3.88
C GLU A 657 -47.29 1.34 2.68
N SER A 658 -46.75 1.77 1.54
CA SER A 658 -46.78 0.99 0.30
C SER A 658 -45.37 0.69 -0.21
N CYS A 659 -45.19 -0.46 -0.86
CA CYS A 659 -43.94 -0.81 -1.51
C CYS A 659 -44.16 -1.51 -2.85
N ALA A 660 -43.16 -1.42 -3.72
CA ALA A 660 -43.05 -2.21 -4.94
C ALA A 660 -41.61 -2.71 -5.07
N ILE A 661 -41.44 -4.03 -5.18
CA ILE A 661 -40.16 -4.70 -5.39
C ILE A 661 -40.19 -5.31 -6.78
N VAL A 662 -39.24 -4.93 -7.62
CA VAL A 662 -39.14 -5.39 -9.01
C VAL A 662 -37.87 -6.18 -9.20
N HIS A 663 -38.00 -7.43 -9.62
CA HIS A 663 -36.89 -8.36 -9.79
C HIS A 663 -37.08 -9.19 -11.08
N SER A 664 -35.99 -9.80 -11.54
CA SER A 664 -36.00 -10.68 -12.71
C SER A 664 -36.29 -12.12 -12.28
N ASP A 665 -37.25 -12.76 -12.93
CA ASP A 665 -37.56 -14.18 -12.80
C ASP A 665 -37.53 -14.85 -14.19
N GLY A 666 -36.52 -15.69 -14.43
CA GLY A 666 -36.38 -16.44 -15.68
C GLY A 666 -36.30 -15.59 -16.96
N GLY A 667 -35.81 -14.34 -16.88
CA GLY A 667 -35.76 -13.40 -18.01
C GLY A 667 -37.04 -12.58 -18.21
N SER A 668 -38.03 -12.74 -17.34
CA SER A 668 -39.22 -11.89 -17.24
C SER A 668 -39.15 -11.01 -15.99
N TRP A 669 -39.84 -9.86 -15.97
CA TRP A 669 -39.87 -8.98 -14.80
C TRP A 669 -41.10 -9.24 -13.96
N VAL A 670 -40.91 -9.44 -12.67
CA VAL A 670 -41.96 -9.66 -11.69
C VAL A 670 -41.97 -8.50 -10.70
N VAL A 671 -43.17 -8.09 -10.32
CA VAL A 671 -43.42 -6.99 -9.39
C VAL A 671 -44.19 -7.54 -8.21
N GLU A 672 -43.62 -7.40 -7.02
CA GLU A 672 -44.27 -7.64 -5.75
C GLU A 672 -44.70 -6.29 -5.16
N GLY A 673 -46.01 -6.09 -4.99
CA GLY A 673 -46.58 -4.88 -4.43
C GLY A 673 -47.30 -5.15 -3.11
N SER A 674 -47.11 -4.27 -2.13
CA SER A 674 -47.87 -4.25 -0.86
C SER A 674 -48.34 -2.83 -0.56
N GLY A 675 -49.45 -2.71 0.17
CA GLY A 675 -50.05 -1.44 0.58
C GLY A 675 -51.08 -0.87 -0.40
N PRO A 676 -51.75 0.24 -0.03
CA PRO A 676 -52.86 0.84 -0.79
C PRO A 676 -52.45 1.52 -2.11
N ARG A 677 -51.17 1.87 -2.31
CA ARG A 677 -50.69 2.58 -3.51
C ARG A 677 -50.03 1.59 -4.48
N ASN A 678 -50.55 1.52 -5.71
CA ASN A 678 -49.96 0.69 -6.77
C ASN A 678 -48.79 1.41 -7.44
N ILE A 679 -47.65 1.49 -6.73
CA ILE A 679 -46.48 2.28 -7.12
C ILE A 679 -45.99 1.91 -8.53
N TRP A 680 -45.88 0.62 -8.86
CA TRP A 680 -45.32 0.23 -10.16
C TRP A 680 -46.24 0.55 -11.34
N ALA A 681 -47.57 0.50 -11.16
CA ALA A 681 -48.50 0.93 -12.21
C ALA A 681 -48.38 2.45 -12.49
N GLU A 682 -48.14 3.25 -11.45
CA GLU A 682 -47.85 4.69 -11.61
C GLU A 682 -46.53 4.91 -12.36
N VAL A 683 -45.49 4.13 -12.03
CA VAL A 683 -44.18 4.16 -12.71
C VAL A 683 -44.34 3.77 -14.19
N GLU A 684 -45.10 2.73 -14.51
CA GLU A 684 -45.42 2.32 -15.89
C GLU A 684 -46.16 3.44 -16.65
N SER A 685 -47.09 4.14 -15.99
CA SER A 685 -47.80 5.28 -16.56
C SER A 685 -46.87 6.47 -16.84
N VAL A 686 -45.97 6.80 -15.91
CA VAL A 686 -44.94 7.83 -16.12
C VAL A 686 -44.01 7.42 -17.25
N HIS A 687 -43.63 6.15 -17.35
CA HIS A 687 -42.75 5.64 -18.42
C HIS A 687 -43.38 5.79 -19.80
N ALA A 688 -44.67 5.46 -19.95
CA ALA A 688 -45.39 5.68 -21.20
C ALA A 688 -45.42 7.15 -21.62
N ARG A 689 -45.70 8.06 -20.68
CA ARG A 689 -45.67 9.52 -20.91
C ARG A 689 -44.26 10.03 -21.23
N TRP A 690 -43.24 9.51 -20.56
CA TRP A 690 -41.84 9.87 -20.79
C TRP A 690 -41.37 9.43 -22.19
N ILE A 691 -41.79 8.25 -22.67
CA ILE A 691 -41.57 7.83 -24.05
C ILE A 691 -42.26 8.78 -25.04
N GLN A 692 -43.53 9.14 -24.80
CA GLN A 692 -44.27 10.08 -25.66
C GLN A 692 -43.62 11.47 -25.70
N ALA A 693 -42.99 11.90 -24.60
CA ALA A 693 -42.23 13.13 -24.52
C ALA A 693 -40.85 13.07 -25.22
N GLY A 694 -40.51 11.95 -25.87
CA GLY A 694 -39.25 11.78 -26.59
C GLY A 694 -38.07 11.36 -25.71
N ARG A 695 -38.34 10.70 -24.57
CA ARG A 695 -37.30 10.18 -23.64
C ARG A 695 -36.31 11.24 -23.14
N PRO A 696 -36.80 12.36 -22.56
CA PRO A 696 -35.91 13.44 -22.10
C PRO A 696 -34.92 12.93 -21.04
N GLY A 697 -33.62 13.14 -21.30
CA GLY A 697 -32.54 12.88 -20.33
C GLY A 697 -32.27 14.04 -19.36
N HIS A 698 -32.79 15.22 -19.69
CA HIS A 698 -32.77 16.44 -18.87
C HIS A 698 -34.02 17.27 -19.15
N TYR A 699 -34.28 18.26 -18.31
CA TYR A 699 -35.52 19.04 -18.33
C TYR A 699 -35.24 20.53 -18.27
N ARG A 700 -36.01 21.33 -18.97
CA ARG A 700 -35.93 22.80 -18.93
C ARG A 700 -36.70 23.32 -17.71
N LEU A 701 -36.14 24.29 -17.01
CA LEU A 701 -36.81 25.02 -15.93
C LEU A 701 -37.30 26.36 -16.47
N ASP A 702 -38.61 26.57 -16.45
CA ASP A 702 -39.24 27.86 -16.70
C ASP A 702 -39.27 28.67 -15.40
N LEU A 703 -38.46 29.74 -15.38
CA LEU A 703 -38.27 30.64 -14.24
C LEU A 703 -38.90 32.01 -14.48
N THR A 704 -39.80 32.14 -15.46
CA THR A 704 -40.46 33.41 -15.80
C THR A 704 -41.29 33.95 -14.64
N ASP A 705 -41.93 33.06 -13.88
CA ASP A 705 -42.56 33.35 -12.59
C ASP A 705 -41.73 32.69 -11.47
N PRO A 706 -40.97 33.45 -10.67
CA PRO A 706 -40.18 32.90 -9.57
C PRO A 706 -41.01 32.16 -8.52
N ALA A 707 -42.30 32.49 -8.37
CA ALA A 707 -43.22 31.83 -7.46
C ALA A 707 -43.73 30.48 -8.01
N VAL A 708 -43.66 30.27 -9.32
CA VAL A 708 -44.15 29.06 -10.01
C VAL A 708 -43.09 28.54 -10.97
N GLN A 709 -42.14 27.77 -10.43
CA GLN A 709 -41.08 27.15 -11.21
C GLN A 709 -41.60 25.87 -11.88
N ARG A 710 -41.78 25.94 -13.21
CA ARG A 710 -42.26 24.80 -14.01
C ARG A 710 -41.08 24.06 -14.63
N VAL A 711 -41.19 22.74 -14.66
CA VAL A 711 -40.21 21.87 -15.32
C VAL A 711 -40.86 21.27 -16.56
N ASP A 712 -40.18 21.35 -17.70
CA ASP A 712 -40.67 20.89 -18.99
C ASP A 712 -39.67 19.88 -19.61
N GLY A 713 -40.15 18.71 -20.02
CA GLY A 713 -39.37 17.70 -20.76
C GLY A 713 -40.03 17.35 -22.10
N GLY A 714 -39.27 17.44 -23.19
CA GLY A 714 -39.81 17.26 -24.55
C GLY A 714 -40.48 18.52 -25.10
N ALA A 715 -41.10 18.40 -26.28
CA ALA A 715 -41.75 19.50 -26.98
C ALA A 715 -43.19 19.17 -27.41
N GLY A 716 -44.04 20.20 -27.53
CA GLY A 716 -45.40 20.09 -28.05
C GLY A 716 -46.42 19.51 -27.06
N ALA A 717 -47.52 18.96 -27.59
CA ALA A 717 -48.68 18.50 -26.82
C ALA A 717 -48.40 17.31 -25.88
N HIS A 718 -47.25 16.65 -26.05
CA HIS A 718 -46.85 15.49 -25.26
C HIS A 718 -45.71 15.79 -24.27
N ALA A 719 -45.40 17.08 -24.03
CA ALA A 719 -44.38 17.46 -23.07
C ALA A 719 -44.71 16.95 -21.66
N LEU A 720 -43.71 16.39 -21.00
CA LEU A 720 -43.80 15.95 -19.62
C LEU A 720 -43.53 17.17 -18.71
N THR A 721 -44.54 17.61 -17.97
CA THR A 721 -44.45 18.84 -17.17
C THR A 721 -44.82 18.62 -15.71
N TRP A 722 -44.15 19.35 -14.81
CA TRP A 722 -44.47 19.40 -13.38
C TRP A 722 -44.05 20.75 -12.77
N ARG A 723 -44.42 20.97 -11.51
CA ARG A 723 -43.99 22.14 -10.74
C ARG A 723 -42.99 21.70 -9.67
N LEU A 724 -41.94 22.48 -9.48
CA LEU A 724 -41.11 22.31 -8.30
C LEU A 724 -41.95 22.71 -7.07
N PRO A 725 -41.96 21.89 -6.00
CA PRO A 725 -42.64 22.25 -4.76
C PRO A 725 -41.90 23.45 -4.18
N GLY A 726 -42.50 24.64 -4.23
CA GLY A 726 -41.88 25.86 -3.70
C GLY A 726 -41.40 25.69 -2.26
N GLN A 727 -40.44 26.52 -1.82
CA GLN A 727 -39.99 26.50 -0.43
C GLN A 727 -41.11 27.06 0.47
N PHE A 728 -41.71 26.21 1.30
CA PHE A 728 -42.57 26.67 2.39
C PHE A 728 -41.70 27.41 3.42
N ALA A 729 -42.25 28.53 3.89
CA ALA A 729 -41.70 29.57 4.77
C ALA A 729 -40.48 29.22 5.66
N PRO A 730 -39.57 30.19 5.90
CA PRO A 730 -38.46 30.00 6.82
C PRO A 730 -38.97 29.53 8.18
N ALA A 731 -38.46 28.39 8.66
CA ALA A 731 -38.62 28.03 10.05
C ALA A 731 -38.02 29.17 10.88
N ALA A 732 -38.85 29.82 11.70
CA ALA A 732 -38.37 30.80 12.66
C ALA A 732 -37.26 30.13 13.49
N VAL A 733 -36.02 30.58 13.30
CA VAL A 733 -34.91 30.19 14.15
C VAL A 733 -35.27 30.67 15.55
N ALA A 734 -35.64 29.75 16.43
CA ALA A 734 -35.83 30.08 17.84
C ALA A 734 -34.51 30.67 18.36
N SER A 735 -34.61 31.90 18.88
CA SER A 735 -33.53 32.75 19.38
C SER A 735 -32.66 32.08 20.42
#